data_AF-A0A2E0UID2-F1
#
_entry.id   AF-A0A2E0UID2-F1
#
_cell.length_a   1.000
_cell.length_b   1.000
_cell.length_c   1.000
_cell.angle_alpha   90.00
_cell.angle_beta   90.00
_cell.angle_gamma   90.00
#
_symmetry.space_group_name_H-M   'P 1'
#
loop_
_entity.id
_entity.type
_entity.pdbx_description
1 polymer ?
#
loop_
_entity_poly.entity_id
_entity_poly.type
_entity_poly.pdbx_seq_one_letter_code
_entity_poly.pdbx_strand_id
1 'polypeptide(L)'
;MNKYLFRLSLIAGFIVLSVYFLLPTYFDIQHQDELEKLSGADSVQYYEEHEEGITDARAQRIKLGLDLQGGMYVTLEVNVAEMLEKMAKNRDEKLREIIRETRAEAQDTDEPFLDIFSRKFEEDGTRLSRYYGDIRNSNAEVMEMLRDETAKAVERAVEVINNRINQYGVSESSIQRSGPRRVILELPGVSDEREVRGLIQETAQLEFKLLADPEVFQRKLEELDKYLLRQRRMDTGVDSLLTGNIAVDTNETAVDNTTLDPTAGEEIAATDSAEKYQDSIRQANMTDEERLAEFQEEHPFQALFVFSQQGMFATEENRDRINRLLNDPNVEDILGDRLSLAWGNDPIDSEGEYFYPIYALKGIPELTGEVITNARAQMDPNGMGAVVSMQMDTEGSREWARVTGANVNKQIAIVLDHVVFSAPVVQQKIIGGNSQISGMEDLDEARLIEIVLKAGALPAPVEIIEERTVGPSLGEDSIQKGMYSFLVGLGLVLLFMLVWYNTAGIAADMAVIFNIIFILGILAGFQATLTLPGIAGLLLTVGMAVDANVLINERVREEYGLGKTLRAAIDAGYARAFPAIIDSNITTLITCIILYQFGSGPVKGFALTLMIGIVCSLFTAIVMTRVFFEVSVDNKPEFIKFG
;
A
#
# COMPACT_ATOMS: atom_id res chain seq x y z
N MET A 1 41.89 -18.90 -23.03
CA MET A 1 40.55 -18.29 -22.85
C MET A 1 39.48 -19.30 -22.42
N ASN A 2 39.31 -20.45 -23.09
CA ASN A 2 38.26 -21.43 -22.72
C ASN A 2 38.30 -21.95 -21.26
N LYS A 3 39.47 -21.97 -20.62
CA LYS A 3 39.63 -22.45 -19.24
C LYS A 3 38.92 -21.58 -18.18
N TYR A 4 38.74 -20.28 -18.46
CA TYR A 4 38.13 -19.32 -17.53
C TYR A 4 36.76 -18.83 -17.97
N LEU A 5 36.33 -19.20 -19.19
CA LEU A 5 35.17 -18.63 -19.85
C LEU A 5 33.89 -18.81 -19.04
N PHE A 6 33.70 -20.00 -18.44
CA PHE A 6 32.54 -20.28 -17.59
C PHE A 6 32.50 -19.44 -16.31
N ARG A 7 33.65 -19.25 -15.63
CA ARG A 7 33.70 -18.43 -14.41
C ARG A 7 33.54 -16.95 -14.75
N LEU A 8 34.15 -16.48 -15.84
CA LEU A 8 34.00 -15.11 -16.33
C LEU A 8 32.57 -14.81 -16.78
N SER A 9 31.91 -15.73 -17.50
CA SER A 9 30.51 -15.56 -17.88
C SER A 9 29.59 -15.55 -16.66
N LEU A 10 29.89 -16.35 -15.65
CA LEU A 10 29.11 -16.39 -14.41
C LEU A 10 29.27 -15.10 -13.58
N ILE A 11 30.49 -14.58 -13.47
CA ILE A 11 30.74 -13.25 -12.84
C ILE A 11 30.04 -12.15 -13.63
N ALA A 12 30.19 -12.12 -14.96
CA ALA A 12 29.55 -11.12 -15.80
C ALA A 12 28.02 -11.17 -15.72
N GLY A 13 27.43 -12.38 -15.70
CA GLY A 13 26.00 -12.58 -15.51
C GLY A 13 25.51 -12.02 -14.18
N PHE A 14 26.25 -12.25 -13.09
CA PHE A 14 25.90 -11.72 -11.77
C PHE A 14 25.99 -10.19 -11.73
N ILE A 15 27.03 -9.59 -12.34
CA ILE A 15 27.15 -8.13 -12.46
C ILE A 15 25.99 -7.53 -13.25
N VAL A 16 25.68 -8.09 -14.42
CA VAL A 16 24.58 -7.61 -15.27
C VAL A 16 23.25 -7.71 -14.53
N LEU A 17 23.01 -8.83 -13.84
CA LEU A 17 21.79 -9.04 -13.07
C LEU A 17 21.67 -8.06 -11.89
N SER A 18 22.74 -7.86 -11.12
CA SER A 18 22.72 -6.92 -10.00
C SER A 18 22.56 -5.47 -10.46
N VAL A 19 23.22 -5.07 -11.56
CA VAL A 19 23.04 -3.74 -12.13
C VAL A 19 21.62 -3.57 -12.64
N TYR A 20 21.06 -4.57 -13.33
CA TYR A 20 19.68 -4.55 -13.81
C TYR A 20 18.68 -4.27 -12.68
N PHE A 21 18.81 -4.97 -11.54
CA PHE A 21 17.93 -4.73 -10.39
C PHE A 21 18.20 -3.39 -9.68
N LEU A 22 19.37 -2.77 -9.86
CA LEU A 22 19.68 -1.46 -9.27
C LEU A 22 19.28 -0.29 -10.15
N LEU A 23 19.07 -0.50 -11.45
CA LEU A 23 18.70 0.57 -12.38
C LEU A 23 17.43 1.33 -11.95
N PRO A 24 16.34 0.68 -11.50
CA PRO A 24 15.16 1.42 -11.04
C PRO A 24 15.46 2.34 -9.85
N THR A 25 16.31 1.90 -8.93
CA THR A 25 16.74 2.74 -7.80
C THR A 25 17.54 3.95 -8.26
N TYR A 26 18.37 3.79 -9.29
CA TYR A 26 19.13 4.89 -9.86
C TYR A 26 18.24 5.93 -10.56
N PHE A 27 17.26 5.47 -11.35
CA PHE A 27 16.31 6.36 -12.01
C PHE A 27 15.43 7.11 -11.01
N ASP A 28 14.97 6.44 -9.95
CA ASP A 28 14.22 7.09 -8.87
C ASP A 28 15.03 8.21 -8.20
N ILE A 29 16.30 7.96 -7.85
CA ILE A 29 17.20 8.98 -7.30
C ILE A 29 17.37 10.14 -8.28
N GLN A 30 17.52 9.86 -9.58
CA GLN A 30 17.69 10.91 -10.59
C GLN A 30 16.44 11.80 -10.69
N HIS A 31 15.26 11.20 -10.77
CA HIS A 31 14.01 11.95 -10.83
C HIS A 31 13.77 12.74 -9.55
N GLN A 32 14.08 12.17 -8.38
CA GLN A 32 13.98 12.89 -7.11
C GLN A 32 14.92 14.11 -7.07
N ASP A 33 16.18 13.95 -7.49
CA ASP A 33 17.16 15.05 -7.58
C ASP A 33 16.74 16.16 -8.55
N GLU A 34 15.99 15.84 -9.60
CA GLU A 34 15.45 16.81 -10.56
C GLU A 34 14.22 17.51 -9.99
N LEU A 35 13.31 16.78 -9.34
CA LEU A 35 12.15 17.32 -8.63
C LEU A 35 12.54 18.28 -7.50
N GLU A 36 13.59 17.97 -6.73
CA GLU A 36 14.09 18.83 -5.64
C GLU A 36 14.69 20.16 -6.13
N LYS A 37 15.14 20.22 -7.38
CA LYS A 37 15.69 21.45 -8.00
C LYS A 37 14.60 22.34 -8.59
N LEU A 38 13.43 21.77 -8.86
CA LEU A 38 12.29 22.45 -9.46
C LEU A 38 11.33 22.96 -8.37
N SER A 39 10.57 24.01 -8.66
CA SER A 39 9.61 24.56 -7.68
C SER A 39 8.33 25.03 -8.34
N GLY A 40 7.19 24.79 -7.68
CA GLY A 40 5.90 25.30 -8.14
C GLY A 40 5.39 24.57 -9.37
N ALA A 41 5.03 25.31 -10.42
CA ALA A 41 4.48 24.74 -11.65
C ALA A 41 5.49 23.85 -12.40
N ASP A 42 6.78 24.22 -12.38
CA ASP A 42 7.82 23.50 -13.13
C ASP A 42 8.08 22.09 -12.55
N SER A 43 7.96 21.92 -11.24
CA SER A 43 8.08 20.59 -10.60
C SER A 43 6.89 19.70 -10.89
N VAL A 44 5.70 20.29 -11.04
CA VAL A 44 4.47 19.57 -11.39
C VAL A 44 4.55 19.13 -12.85
N GLN A 45 4.94 20.04 -13.75
CA GLN A 45 5.11 19.72 -15.17
C GLN A 45 6.18 18.65 -15.40
N TYR A 46 7.30 18.69 -14.67
CA TYR A 46 8.33 17.65 -14.78
C TYR A 46 7.83 16.28 -14.29
N TYR A 47 7.05 16.27 -13.20
CA TYR A 47 6.41 15.06 -12.70
C TYR A 47 5.43 14.49 -13.73
N GLU A 48 4.59 15.34 -14.32
CA GLU A 48 3.65 14.97 -15.40
C GLU A 48 4.37 14.41 -16.64
N GLU A 49 5.46 15.04 -17.07
CA GLU A 49 6.22 14.59 -18.26
C GLU A 49 6.98 13.26 -18.05
N HIS A 50 7.26 12.88 -16.79
CA HIS A 50 8.05 11.69 -16.45
C HIS A 50 7.32 10.73 -15.50
N GLU A 51 6.00 10.82 -15.41
CA GLU A 51 5.19 10.14 -14.40
C GLU A 51 5.38 8.63 -14.41
N GLU A 52 5.22 7.99 -15.57
CA GLU A 52 5.40 6.53 -15.75
C GLU A 52 6.81 6.08 -15.33
N GLY A 53 7.83 6.88 -15.65
CA GLY A 53 9.20 6.60 -15.26
C GLY A 53 9.43 6.71 -13.76
N ILE A 54 8.79 7.70 -13.11
CA ILE A 54 8.89 7.93 -11.67
C ILE A 54 8.17 6.83 -10.89
N THR A 55 6.95 6.46 -11.29
CA THR A 55 6.13 5.45 -10.60
C THR A 55 6.74 4.06 -10.73
N ASP A 56 7.17 3.66 -11.93
CA ASP A 56 7.84 2.37 -12.15
C ASP A 56 9.17 2.28 -11.38
N ALA A 57 9.96 3.35 -11.39
CA ALA A 57 11.21 3.42 -10.65
C ALA A 57 10.97 3.30 -9.13
N ARG A 58 9.96 4.00 -8.60
CA ARG A 58 9.53 3.91 -7.19
C ARG A 58 9.03 2.53 -6.81
N ALA A 59 8.28 1.86 -7.67
CA ALA A 59 7.76 0.53 -7.38
C ALA A 59 8.87 -0.53 -7.28
N GLN A 60 9.95 -0.36 -8.05
CA GLN A 60 11.03 -1.35 -8.16
C GLN A 60 12.31 -0.96 -7.40
N ARG A 61 12.37 0.21 -6.75
CA ARG A 61 13.55 0.67 -6.01
C ARG A 61 13.83 -0.18 -4.77
N ILE A 62 15.03 0.00 -4.20
CA ILE A 62 15.33 -0.51 -2.85
C ILE A 62 14.39 0.18 -1.85
N LYS A 63 13.52 -0.62 -1.22
CA LYS A 63 12.66 -0.15 -0.15
C LYS A 63 13.49 0.22 1.07
N LEU A 64 13.23 1.37 1.66
CA LEU A 64 13.88 1.82 2.89
C LEU A 64 12.96 1.51 4.08
N GLY A 65 13.54 1.16 5.22
CA GLY A 65 12.77 0.88 6.44
C GLY A 65 12.35 2.17 7.15
N LEU A 66 11.38 2.05 8.06
CA LEU A 66 10.91 3.16 8.90
C LEU A 66 12.03 3.85 9.69
N ASP A 67 13.05 3.10 10.12
CA ASP A 67 14.22 3.69 10.80
C ASP A 67 15.00 4.68 9.91
N LEU A 68 14.83 4.61 8.59
CA LEU A 68 15.49 5.45 7.60
C LEU A 68 14.54 6.53 7.06
N GLN A 69 13.29 6.18 6.72
CA GLN A 69 12.30 7.12 6.16
C GLN A 69 11.56 7.94 7.23
N GLY A 70 11.54 7.48 8.49
CA GLY A 70 10.57 7.91 9.48
C GLY A 70 9.18 7.32 9.22
N GLY A 71 8.34 7.27 10.24
CA GLY A 71 7.00 6.71 10.16
C GLY A 71 6.59 5.97 11.43
N MET A 72 5.48 5.23 11.33
CA MET A 72 4.85 4.54 12.45
C MET A 72 4.79 3.02 12.24
N TYR A 73 5.36 2.28 13.18
CA TYR A 73 5.27 0.83 13.30
C TYR A 73 4.20 0.48 14.32
N VAL A 74 3.20 -0.30 13.92
CA VAL A 74 2.08 -0.70 14.78
C VAL A 74 1.91 -2.21 14.73
N THR A 75 1.80 -2.85 15.88
CA THR A 75 1.36 -4.24 15.98
C THR A 75 -0.06 -4.26 16.52
N LEU A 76 -0.98 -4.71 15.68
CA LEU A 76 -2.40 -4.82 15.96
C LEU A 76 -2.73 -6.27 16.32
N GLU A 77 -3.67 -6.45 17.23
CA GLU A 77 -4.22 -7.75 17.59
C GLU A 77 -5.75 -7.69 17.52
N VAL A 78 -6.35 -8.67 16.85
CA VAL A 78 -7.80 -8.80 16.81
C VAL A 78 -8.30 -9.18 18.21
N ASN A 79 -9.25 -8.42 18.77
CA ASN A 79 -9.83 -8.71 20.08
C ASN A 79 -10.75 -9.94 20.02
N VAL A 80 -10.15 -11.13 20.10
CA VAL A 80 -10.86 -12.43 20.06
C VAL A 80 -11.88 -12.54 21.21
N ALA A 81 -11.57 -11.98 22.38
CA ALA A 81 -12.47 -12.02 23.53
C ALA A 81 -13.81 -11.32 23.23
N GLU A 82 -13.73 -10.11 22.68
CA GLU A 82 -14.92 -9.34 22.31
C GLU A 82 -15.65 -9.96 21.11
N MET A 83 -14.92 -10.47 20.13
CA MET A 83 -15.48 -11.22 19.00
C MET A 83 -16.33 -12.41 19.48
N LEU A 84 -15.79 -13.21 20.39
CA LEU A 84 -16.50 -14.34 20.98
C LEU A 84 -17.75 -13.88 21.75
N GLU A 85 -17.67 -12.83 22.56
CA GLU A 85 -18.86 -12.31 23.25
C GLU A 85 -19.95 -11.86 22.26
N LYS A 86 -19.57 -11.19 21.16
CA LYS A 86 -20.51 -10.73 20.12
C LYS A 86 -21.14 -11.90 19.36
N MET A 87 -20.37 -12.94 19.04
CA MET A 87 -20.85 -14.13 18.33
C MET A 87 -21.76 -15.05 19.15
N ALA A 88 -21.69 -14.99 20.48
CA ALA A 88 -22.42 -15.91 21.33
C ALA A 88 -23.94 -15.74 21.21
N LYS A 89 -24.66 -16.84 20.97
CA LYS A 89 -26.14 -16.90 20.95
C LYS A 89 -26.76 -16.43 22.29
N ASN A 90 -26.08 -16.68 23.41
CA ASN A 90 -26.50 -16.29 24.75
C ASN A 90 -25.34 -15.59 25.47
N ARG A 91 -25.54 -14.35 25.92
CA ARG A 91 -24.53 -13.55 26.63
C ARG A 91 -24.84 -13.49 28.12
N ASP A 92 -24.71 -14.62 28.82
CA ASP A 92 -24.93 -14.69 30.26
C ASP A 92 -23.66 -14.35 31.06
N GLU A 93 -23.81 -14.12 32.37
CA GLU A 93 -22.67 -13.76 33.24
C GLU A 93 -21.60 -14.86 33.25
N LYS A 94 -22.02 -16.12 33.05
CA LYS A 94 -21.11 -17.26 33.05
C LYS A 94 -20.16 -17.23 31.85
N LEU A 95 -20.66 -16.95 30.65
CA LEU A 95 -19.80 -16.74 29.48
C LEU A 95 -18.83 -15.57 29.71
N ARG A 96 -19.32 -14.45 30.23
CA ARG A 96 -18.49 -13.27 30.50
C ARG A 96 -17.39 -13.55 31.52
N GLU A 97 -17.69 -14.34 32.55
CA GLU A 97 -16.71 -14.78 33.55
C GLU A 97 -15.61 -15.63 32.90
N ILE A 98 -15.98 -16.62 32.09
CA ILE A 98 -15.01 -17.47 31.37
C ILE A 98 -14.13 -16.64 30.44
N ILE A 99 -14.71 -15.71 29.66
CA ILE A 99 -13.96 -14.83 28.76
C ILE A 99 -13.00 -13.93 29.56
N ARG A 100 -13.44 -13.40 30.72
CA ARG A 100 -12.63 -12.53 31.59
C ARG A 100 -11.45 -13.28 32.18
N GLU A 101 -11.66 -14.51 32.66
CA GLU A 101 -10.58 -15.38 33.14
C GLU A 101 -9.61 -15.78 32.03
N THR A 102 -10.14 -16.13 30.86
CA THR A 102 -9.32 -16.46 29.68
C THR A 102 -8.43 -15.29 29.29
N ARG A 103 -8.98 -14.06 29.29
CA ARG A 103 -8.20 -12.84 28.99
C ARG A 103 -7.10 -12.60 30.02
N ALA A 104 -7.38 -12.78 31.31
CA ALA A 104 -6.36 -12.61 32.36
C ALA A 104 -5.21 -13.61 32.19
N GLU A 105 -5.52 -14.88 31.90
CA GLU A 105 -4.51 -15.90 31.69
C GLU A 105 -3.73 -15.73 30.38
N ALA A 106 -4.39 -15.28 29.31
CA ALA A 106 -3.75 -15.00 28.01
C ALA A 106 -2.81 -13.78 28.03
N GLN A 107 -2.85 -12.96 29.08
CA GLN A 107 -1.91 -11.85 29.29
C GLN A 107 -0.60 -12.32 29.94
N ASP A 108 -0.67 -13.37 30.76
CA ASP A 108 0.47 -13.90 31.51
C ASP A 108 1.14 -15.10 30.81
N THR A 109 0.53 -15.62 29.74
CA THR A 109 0.98 -16.83 29.03
C THR A 109 1.07 -16.61 27.52
N ASP A 110 1.99 -17.34 26.87
CA ASP A 110 2.10 -17.39 25.40
C ASP A 110 1.14 -18.40 24.75
N GLU A 111 0.24 -19.01 25.53
CA GLU A 111 -0.74 -20.00 25.03
C GLU A 111 -1.80 -19.30 24.14
N PRO A 112 -2.23 -19.90 23.02
CA PRO A 112 -3.26 -19.32 22.18
C PRO A 112 -4.58 -19.11 22.94
N PHE A 113 -5.18 -17.93 22.77
CA PHE A 113 -6.42 -17.54 23.48
C PHE A 113 -7.52 -18.60 23.40
N LEU A 114 -7.74 -19.19 22.22
CA LEU A 114 -8.77 -20.21 22.00
C LEU A 114 -8.48 -21.54 22.73
N ASP A 115 -7.22 -21.86 22.98
CA ASP A 115 -6.84 -23.08 23.68
C ASP A 115 -7.11 -22.94 25.19
N ILE A 116 -6.74 -21.79 25.76
CA ILE A 116 -7.11 -21.39 27.14
C ILE A 116 -8.65 -21.39 27.27
N PHE A 117 -9.35 -20.78 26.31
CA PHE A 117 -10.81 -20.70 26.28
C PHE A 117 -11.46 -22.09 26.30
N SER A 118 -10.99 -23.00 25.45
CA SER A 118 -11.50 -24.38 25.39
C SER A 118 -11.30 -25.09 26.72
N ARG A 119 -10.11 -24.98 27.31
CA ARG A 119 -9.79 -25.59 28.60
C ARG A 119 -10.67 -25.07 29.72
N LYS A 120 -10.89 -23.76 29.80
CA LYS A 120 -11.78 -23.15 30.81
C LYS A 120 -13.22 -23.66 30.70
N PHE A 121 -13.70 -23.86 29.47
CA PHE A 121 -15.01 -24.47 29.22
C PHE A 121 -15.08 -25.94 29.67
N GLU A 122 -14.00 -26.70 29.48
CA GLU A 122 -13.89 -28.09 29.94
C GLU A 122 -13.82 -28.19 31.47
N GLU A 123 -13.05 -27.32 32.14
CA GLU A 123 -12.91 -27.25 33.59
C GLU A 123 -14.25 -26.92 34.28
N ASP A 124 -14.99 -25.96 33.73
CA ASP A 124 -16.30 -25.54 34.25
C ASP A 124 -17.44 -26.54 33.90
N GLY A 125 -17.18 -27.51 33.01
CA GLY A 125 -18.13 -28.53 32.60
C GLY A 125 -19.28 -28.01 31.72
N THR A 126 -19.15 -26.80 31.15
CA THR A 126 -20.14 -26.22 30.24
C THR A 126 -19.86 -26.63 28.80
N ARG A 127 -20.91 -26.96 28.04
CA ARG A 127 -20.78 -27.28 26.61
C ARG A 127 -20.66 -26.00 25.79
N LEU A 128 -19.65 -25.94 24.91
CA LEU A 128 -19.44 -24.83 23.97
C LEU A 128 -20.63 -24.63 23.02
N SER A 129 -21.33 -25.71 22.68
CA SER A 129 -22.53 -25.68 21.83
C SER A 129 -23.70 -24.89 22.42
N ARG A 130 -23.70 -24.60 23.73
CA ARG A 130 -24.68 -23.69 24.34
C ARG A 130 -24.59 -22.26 23.80
N TYR A 131 -23.39 -21.84 23.38
CA TYR A 131 -23.09 -20.46 22.99
C TYR A 131 -22.84 -20.31 21.49
N TYR A 132 -22.11 -21.24 20.87
CA TYR A 132 -21.59 -21.05 19.50
C TYR A 132 -22.04 -22.11 18.49
N GLY A 133 -22.82 -23.10 18.91
CA GLY A 133 -23.21 -24.22 18.04
C GLY A 133 -24.66 -24.63 18.20
N ASP A 134 -25.02 -25.76 17.61
CA ASP A 134 -26.27 -26.44 17.87
C ASP A 134 -26.09 -27.54 18.91
N ILE A 135 -27.18 -27.97 19.54
CA ILE A 135 -27.19 -28.95 20.65
C ILE A 135 -26.44 -30.25 20.30
N ARG A 136 -26.32 -30.57 19.01
CA ARG A 136 -25.65 -31.77 18.49
C ARG A 136 -24.15 -31.62 18.27
N ASN A 137 -23.62 -30.40 18.19
CA ASN A 137 -22.20 -30.18 17.92
C ASN A 137 -21.34 -30.59 19.12
N SER A 138 -20.22 -31.25 18.83
CA SER A 138 -19.18 -31.54 19.80
C SER A 138 -18.38 -30.27 20.14
N ASN A 139 -17.74 -30.24 21.31
CA ASN A 139 -16.85 -29.12 21.66
C ASN A 139 -15.73 -28.95 20.62
N ALA A 140 -15.19 -30.04 20.08
CA ALA A 140 -14.15 -30.01 19.06
C ALA A 140 -14.63 -29.34 17.75
N GLU A 141 -15.81 -29.68 17.25
CA GLU A 141 -16.40 -29.03 16.06
C GLU A 141 -16.61 -27.53 16.28
N VAL A 142 -17.07 -27.15 17.47
CA VAL A 142 -17.27 -25.74 17.80
C VAL A 142 -15.92 -25.01 17.86
N MET A 143 -14.89 -25.61 18.45
CA MET A 143 -13.55 -25.01 18.50
C MET A 143 -12.92 -24.86 17.11
N GLU A 144 -13.13 -25.82 16.22
CA GLU A 144 -12.65 -25.72 14.83
C GLU A 144 -13.32 -24.54 14.10
N MET A 145 -14.64 -24.39 14.26
CA MET A 145 -15.39 -23.24 13.74
C MET A 145 -14.88 -21.91 14.31
N LEU A 146 -14.63 -21.83 15.62
CA LEU A 146 -14.14 -20.59 16.25
C LEU A 146 -12.72 -20.22 15.80
N ARG A 147 -11.86 -21.21 15.54
CA ARG A 147 -10.52 -21.00 14.99
C ARG A 147 -10.59 -20.47 13.56
N ASP A 148 -11.42 -21.07 12.71
CA ASP A 148 -11.65 -20.61 11.33
C ASP A 148 -12.22 -19.18 11.31
N GLU A 149 -13.20 -18.88 12.16
CA GLU A 149 -13.76 -17.53 12.23
C GLU A 149 -12.75 -16.49 12.75
N THR A 150 -11.89 -16.87 13.70
CA THR A 150 -10.81 -16.00 14.18
C THR A 150 -9.80 -15.70 13.07
N ALA A 151 -9.41 -16.71 12.28
CA ALA A 151 -8.51 -16.51 11.16
C ALA A 151 -9.12 -15.57 10.10
N LYS A 152 -10.41 -15.74 9.79
CA LYS A 152 -11.16 -14.86 8.88
C LYS A 152 -11.33 -13.45 9.43
N ALA A 153 -11.48 -13.28 10.74
CA ALA A 153 -11.55 -11.96 11.36
C ALA A 153 -10.23 -11.18 11.20
N VAL A 154 -9.08 -11.85 11.30
CA VAL A 154 -7.77 -11.23 11.01
C VAL A 154 -7.66 -10.81 9.56
N GLU A 155 -8.09 -11.66 8.63
CA GLU A 155 -8.10 -11.34 7.19
C GLU A 155 -8.97 -10.12 6.88
N ARG A 156 -10.20 -10.07 7.43
CA ARG A 156 -11.07 -8.88 7.33
C ARG A 156 -10.42 -7.63 7.91
N ALA A 157 -9.75 -7.75 9.06
CA ALA A 157 -9.06 -6.62 9.67
C ALA A 157 -7.94 -6.11 8.75
N VAL A 158 -7.13 -7.00 8.15
CA VAL A 158 -6.09 -6.63 7.18
C VAL A 158 -6.68 -5.84 6.02
N GLU A 159 -7.78 -6.31 5.43
CA GLU A 159 -8.41 -5.61 4.29
C GLU A 159 -8.96 -4.24 4.68
N VAL A 160 -9.65 -4.14 5.82
CA VAL A 160 -10.15 -2.85 6.34
C VAL A 160 -8.99 -1.88 6.55
N ILE A 161 -7.93 -2.33 7.22
CA ILE A 161 -6.76 -1.51 7.53
C ILE A 161 -6.06 -1.06 6.23
N ASN A 162 -5.86 -1.97 5.28
CA ASN A 162 -5.28 -1.66 3.97
C ASN A 162 -6.03 -0.53 3.26
N ASN A 163 -7.36 -0.63 3.21
CA ASN A 163 -8.18 0.38 2.54
C ASN A 163 -8.10 1.75 3.22
N ARG A 164 -8.13 1.80 4.56
CA ARG A 164 -8.01 3.07 5.30
C ARG A 164 -6.66 3.73 5.15
N ILE A 165 -5.60 2.94 5.13
CA ILE A 165 -4.24 3.45 4.92
C ILE A 165 -4.10 4.01 3.50
N ASN A 166 -4.65 3.31 2.51
CA ASN A 166 -4.65 3.78 1.12
C ASN A 166 -5.43 5.10 0.99
N GLN A 167 -6.57 5.24 1.68
CA GLN A 167 -7.33 6.49 1.73
C GLN A 167 -6.53 7.64 2.39
N TYR A 168 -5.72 7.33 3.40
CA TYR A 168 -4.85 8.32 4.03
C TYR A 168 -3.69 8.78 3.13
N GLY A 169 -3.45 8.10 2.00
CA GLY A 169 -2.41 8.46 1.05
C GLY A 169 -1.01 7.98 1.46
N VAL A 170 -0.91 6.93 2.28
CA VAL A 170 0.40 6.32 2.60
C VAL A 170 0.84 5.45 1.43
N SER A 171 1.74 5.98 0.60
CA SER A 171 2.12 5.36 -0.68
C SER A 171 2.92 4.05 -0.58
N GLU A 172 3.42 3.68 0.61
CA GLU A 172 4.31 2.51 0.77
C GLU A 172 4.06 1.71 2.07
N SER A 173 2.80 1.46 2.43
CA SER A 173 2.50 0.67 3.63
C SER A 173 2.87 -0.82 3.48
N SER A 174 3.42 -1.41 4.54
CA SER A 174 3.67 -2.85 4.62
C SER A 174 2.79 -3.46 5.70
N ILE A 175 1.86 -4.32 5.29
CA ILE A 175 0.92 -5.03 6.16
C ILE A 175 1.30 -6.51 6.14
N GLN A 176 1.71 -7.03 7.29
CA GLN A 176 2.16 -8.41 7.41
C GLN A 176 1.47 -9.11 8.57
N ARG A 177 0.92 -10.29 8.32
CA ARG A 177 0.38 -11.13 9.38
C ARG A 177 1.52 -11.67 10.26
N SER A 178 1.40 -11.50 11.57
CA SER A 178 2.34 -12.04 12.55
C SER A 178 1.66 -13.07 13.45
N GLY A 179 1.79 -14.34 13.07
CA GLY A 179 1.14 -15.44 13.78
C GLY A 179 -0.39 -15.47 13.59
N PRO A 180 -1.15 -16.11 14.49
CA PRO A 180 -2.57 -16.40 14.26
C PRO A 180 -3.49 -15.19 14.45
N ARG A 181 -3.11 -14.20 15.30
CA ARG A 181 -4.00 -13.12 15.79
C ARG A 181 -3.48 -11.70 15.59
N ARG A 182 -2.22 -11.53 15.18
CA ARG A 182 -1.59 -10.20 15.06
C ARG A 182 -1.34 -9.80 13.62
N VAL A 183 -1.41 -8.50 13.38
CA VAL A 183 -1.07 -7.84 12.12
C VAL A 183 -0.02 -6.79 12.44
N ILE A 184 1.13 -6.88 11.80
CA ILE A 184 2.19 -5.86 11.84
C ILE A 184 1.94 -4.90 10.69
N LEU A 185 2.00 -3.62 11.01
CA LEU A 185 1.79 -2.54 10.10
C LEU A 185 2.98 -1.59 10.15
N GLU A 186 3.53 -1.29 8.99
CA GLU A 186 4.62 -0.34 8.78
C GLU A 186 4.12 0.78 7.88
N LEU A 187 4.04 2.00 8.43
CA LEU A 187 3.56 3.19 7.73
C LEU A 187 4.68 4.23 7.60
N PRO A 188 5.43 4.22 6.48
CA PRO A 188 6.47 5.22 6.26
C PRO A 188 5.86 6.61 6.01
N GLY A 189 6.58 7.66 6.38
CA GLY A 189 6.19 9.05 6.10
C GLY A 189 5.02 9.60 6.92
N VAL A 190 4.45 8.81 7.84
CA VAL A 190 3.38 9.28 8.73
C VAL A 190 3.93 10.28 9.74
N SER A 191 3.36 11.49 9.73
CA SER A 191 3.75 12.58 10.61
C SER A 191 2.81 12.76 11.82
N ASP A 192 1.51 12.43 11.66
CA ASP A 192 0.52 12.51 12.74
C ASP A 192 0.05 11.12 13.19
N GLU A 193 0.66 10.63 14.27
CA GLU A 193 0.33 9.33 14.88
C GLU A 193 -1.14 9.24 15.32
N ARG A 194 -1.73 10.35 15.78
CA ARG A 194 -3.07 10.32 16.40
C ARG A 194 -4.14 10.09 15.36
N GLU A 195 -4.00 10.75 14.23
CA GLU A 195 -4.91 10.61 13.10
C GLU A 195 -4.88 9.17 12.58
N VAL A 196 -3.69 8.64 12.34
CA VAL A 196 -3.52 7.28 11.84
C VAL A 196 -3.96 6.22 12.86
N ARG A 197 -3.73 6.45 14.16
CA ARG A 197 -4.28 5.58 15.21
C ARG A 197 -5.81 5.54 15.14
N GLY A 198 -6.47 6.69 14.98
CA GLY A 198 -7.91 6.78 14.82
C GLY A 198 -8.40 5.93 13.64
N LEU A 199 -7.77 6.13 12.48
CA LEU A 199 -8.08 5.39 11.26
C LEU A 199 -7.94 3.87 11.45
N ILE A 200 -6.90 3.40 12.11
CA ILE A 200 -6.69 1.95 12.27
C ILE A 200 -7.63 1.32 13.31
N GLN A 201 -8.00 2.05 14.36
CA GLN A 201 -8.82 1.53 15.46
C GLN A 201 -10.33 1.65 15.24
N GLU A 202 -10.77 2.49 14.31
CA GLU A 202 -12.20 2.65 14.04
C GLU A 202 -12.86 1.34 13.60
N THR A 203 -14.14 1.17 13.92
CA THR A 203 -14.88 -0.04 13.55
C THR A 203 -15.34 0.08 12.10
N ALA A 204 -15.10 -0.94 11.27
CA ALA A 204 -15.51 -0.93 9.87
C ALA A 204 -17.03 -0.76 9.77
N GLN A 205 -17.49 0.22 9.00
CA GLN A 205 -18.91 0.49 8.78
C GLN A 205 -19.31 0.12 7.36
N LEU A 206 -20.10 -0.95 7.25
CA LEU A 206 -20.71 -1.36 5.99
C LEU A 206 -22.07 -0.68 5.83
N GLU A 207 -22.27 -0.03 4.70
CA GLU A 207 -23.46 0.70 4.33
C GLU A 207 -23.96 0.27 2.95
N PHE A 208 -25.28 0.18 2.81
CA PHE A 208 -25.95 0.06 1.52
C PHE A 208 -26.55 1.41 1.16
N LYS A 209 -25.98 2.07 0.15
CA LYS A 209 -26.39 3.41 -0.29
C LYS A 209 -26.98 3.35 -1.70
N LEU A 210 -28.09 4.03 -1.93
CA LEU A 210 -28.59 4.24 -3.29
C LEU A 210 -27.68 5.26 -3.98
N LEU A 211 -27.49 5.07 -5.29
CA LEU A 211 -26.92 6.15 -6.10
C LEU A 211 -27.84 7.37 -6.10
N ALA A 212 -27.23 8.53 -6.22
CA ALA A 212 -27.90 9.80 -6.36
C ALA A 212 -28.68 9.85 -7.68
N ASP A 213 -29.74 10.63 -7.68
CA ASP A 213 -30.50 10.89 -8.90
C ASP A 213 -29.62 11.70 -9.88
N PRO A 214 -29.45 11.27 -11.15
CA PRO A 214 -28.58 11.95 -12.10
C PRO A 214 -28.90 13.44 -12.27
N GLU A 215 -30.18 13.84 -12.23
CA GLU A 215 -30.57 15.25 -12.37
C GLU A 215 -30.20 16.06 -11.13
N VAL A 216 -30.35 15.47 -9.94
CA VAL A 216 -29.94 16.11 -8.68
C VAL A 216 -28.43 16.27 -8.65
N PHE A 217 -27.72 15.21 -9.03
CA PHE A 217 -26.27 15.21 -9.06
C PHE A 217 -25.73 16.25 -10.05
N GLN A 218 -26.30 16.33 -11.26
CA GLN A 218 -25.82 17.27 -12.26
C GLN A 218 -26.02 18.74 -11.85
N ARG A 219 -27.15 19.07 -11.22
CA ARG A 219 -27.34 20.42 -10.68
C ARG A 219 -26.30 20.78 -9.63
N LYS A 220 -25.86 19.82 -8.82
CA LYS A 220 -24.82 20.02 -7.81
C LYS A 220 -23.44 20.21 -8.44
N LEU A 221 -23.13 19.47 -9.49
CA LEU A 221 -21.91 19.69 -10.28
C LEU A 221 -21.86 21.10 -10.88
N GLU A 222 -22.97 21.59 -11.44
CA GLU A 222 -23.06 22.98 -11.95
C GLU A 222 -22.90 24.04 -10.86
N GLU A 223 -23.43 23.80 -9.65
CA GLU A 223 -23.23 24.69 -8.49
C GLU A 223 -21.76 24.74 -8.08
N LEU A 224 -21.07 23.60 -8.09
CA LEU A 224 -19.64 23.49 -7.80
C LEU A 224 -18.78 24.20 -8.84
N ASP A 225 -19.05 24.02 -10.12
CA ASP A 225 -18.34 24.74 -11.19
C ASP A 225 -18.46 26.25 -11.02
N LYS A 226 -19.68 26.74 -10.75
CA LYS A 226 -19.93 28.17 -10.50
C LYS A 226 -19.16 28.68 -9.28
N TYR A 227 -19.03 27.87 -8.23
CA TYR A 227 -18.24 28.20 -7.05
C TYR A 227 -16.75 28.32 -7.39
N LEU A 228 -16.17 27.32 -8.05
CA LEU A 228 -14.74 27.32 -8.43
C LEU A 228 -14.39 28.47 -9.39
N LEU A 229 -15.29 28.80 -10.32
CA LEU A 229 -15.11 29.93 -11.23
C LEU A 229 -15.14 31.28 -10.50
N ARG A 230 -16.00 31.44 -9.48
CA ARG A 230 -15.98 32.66 -8.64
C ARG A 230 -14.68 32.75 -7.84
N GLN A 231 -14.20 31.65 -7.29
CA GLN A 231 -12.93 31.63 -6.55
C GLN A 231 -11.76 32.02 -7.46
N ARG A 232 -11.68 31.45 -8.67
CA ARG A 232 -10.67 31.82 -9.67
C ARG A 232 -10.71 33.31 -10.04
N ARG A 233 -11.91 33.90 -10.15
CA ARG A 233 -12.09 35.35 -10.43
C ARG A 233 -11.67 36.25 -9.26
N MET A 234 -11.87 35.78 -8.02
CA MET A 234 -11.41 36.46 -6.81
C MET A 234 -9.88 36.44 -6.72
N ASP A 235 -9.24 35.28 -6.99
CA ASP A 235 -7.78 35.12 -6.93
C ASP A 235 -7.05 35.89 -8.06
N THR A 236 -7.71 36.05 -9.22
CA THR A 236 -7.18 36.87 -10.33
C THR A 236 -7.41 38.38 -10.15
N GLY A 237 -8.03 38.80 -9.04
CA GLY A 237 -8.16 40.22 -8.66
C GLY A 237 -9.12 41.05 -9.54
N VAL A 238 -9.98 40.40 -10.32
CA VAL A 238 -10.80 41.09 -11.36
C VAL A 238 -12.00 41.82 -10.77
N ASP A 239 -12.39 41.55 -9.52
CA ASP A 239 -13.56 42.16 -8.87
C ASP A 239 -13.31 43.58 -8.29
N SER A 240 -12.08 44.11 -8.35
CA SER A 240 -11.80 45.49 -7.89
C SER A 240 -12.29 46.58 -8.86
N LEU A 241 -12.93 46.24 -9.98
CA LEU A 241 -13.35 47.21 -11.02
C LEU A 241 -14.87 47.25 -11.30
N LEU A 242 -15.70 46.50 -10.58
CA LEU A 242 -17.16 46.53 -10.76
C LEU A 242 -17.97 46.82 -9.48
N THR A 243 -17.32 47.31 -8.42
CA THR A 243 -18.02 48.01 -7.31
C THR A 243 -18.15 49.50 -7.65
N GLY A 244 -18.83 49.79 -8.76
CA GLY A 244 -19.19 51.14 -9.20
C GLY A 244 -20.70 51.31 -9.20
N ASN A 245 -21.24 51.76 -8.06
CA ASN A 245 -22.56 52.37 -7.87
C ASN A 245 -23.82 51.56 -8.29
N ILE A 246 -24.40 50.85 -7.31
CA ILE A 246 -25.85 51.01 -7.05
C ILE A 246 -26.01 51.24 -5.56
N ALA A 247 -26.27 52.49 -5.19
CA ALA A 247 -26.74 52.86 -3.88
C ALA A 247 -28.13 52.24 -3.67
N VAL A 248 -28.25 51.34 -2.71
CA VAL A 248 -29.53 50.93 -2.16
C VAL A 248 -29.95 52.02 -1.17
N ASP A 249 -30.80 52.92 -1.63
CA ASP A 249 -31.54 53.83 -0.76
C ASP A 249 -32.69 53.04 -0.12
N THR A 250 -32.62 52.90 1.19
CA THR A 250 -33.65 52.28 2.02
C THR A 250 -34.84 53.23 2.13
N ASN A 251 -36.00 52.84 1.62
CA ASN A 251 -37.27 53.18 2.25
C ASN A 251 -38.36 52.15 1.89
N GLU A 252 -38.85 51.48 2.93
CA GLU A 252 -40.12 50.80 2.93
C GLU A 252 -41.25 51.78 2.55
N THR A 253 -42.15 51.35 1.67
CA THR A 253 -43.60 51.53 1.89
C THR A 253 -44.39 50.63 0.94
N ALA A 254 -45.41 49.99 1.51
CA ALA A 254 -46.40 49.17 0.85
C ALA A 254 -47.19 49.95 -0.23
N VAL A 255 -47.81 49.21 -1.16
CA VAL A 255 -49.23 49.30 -1.61
C VAL A 255 -49.36 48.81 -3.07
N ASP A 256 -50.06 47.67 -3.19
CA ASP A 256 -51.22 47.37 -4.04
C ASP A 256 -51.23 47.58 -5.58
N ASN A 257 -51.53 46.46 -6.25
CA ASN A 257 -52.41 46.20 -7.41
C ASN A 257 -52.32 46.99 -8.75
N THR A 258 -52.33 46.16 -9.80
CA THR A 258 -52.98 46.33 -11.13
C THR A 258 -52.51 47.45 -12.05
N THR A 259 -51.96 47.08 -13.21
CA THR A 259 -52.62 47.20 -14.53
C THR A 259 -51.73 46.66 -15.65
N LEU A 260 -52.37 45.95 -16.57
CA LEU A 260 -51.83 45.50 -17.85
C LEU A 260 -51.60 46.70 -18.78
N ASP A 261 -50.48 46.73 -19.49
CA ASP A 261 -50.38 47.39 -20.81
C ASP A 261 -49.53 46.51 -21.76
N PRO A 262 -50.08 46.03 -22.90
CA PRO A 262 -49.43 45.03 -23.73
C PRO A 262 -48.84 45.65 -25.01
N THR A 263 -47.60 46.13 -24.97
CA THR A 263 -46.84 46.44 -26.20
C THR A 263 -45.33 46.40 -25.93
N ALA A 264 -44.78 45.19 -25.85
CA ALA A 264 -43.33 44.94 -25.94
C ALA A 264 -43.03 43.49 -26.36
N GLY A 265 -43.93 42.87 -27.12
CA GLY A 265 -43.92 41.44 -27.41
C GLY A 265 -43.11 40.98 -28.62
N GLU A 266 -42.40 41.85 -29.33
CA GLU A 266 -41.79 41.49 -30.62
C GLU A 266 -40.26 41.66 -30.73
N GLU A 267 -39.55 42.19 -29.73
CA GLU A 267 -38.08 42.41 -29.83
C GLU A 267 -37.21 41.50 -28.94
N ILE A 268 -37.78 40.65 -28.08
CA ILE A 268 -36.99 39.81 -27.15
C ILE A 268 -36.82 38.35 -27.65
N ALA A 269 -37.69 37.87 -28.55
CA ALA A 269 -37.62 36.49 -29.04
C ALA A 269 -36.58 36.26 -30.18
N ALA A 270 -36.11 37.32 -30.83
CA ALA A 270 -35.21 37.24 -31.99
C ALA A 270 -33.72 37.17 -31.59
N THR A 271 -33.34 37.68 -30.42
CA THR A 271 -31.93 37.73 -29.96
C THR A 271 -31.48 36.41 -29.34
N ASP A 272 -32.34 35.80 -28.53
CA ASP A 272 -32.10 34.54 -27.81
C ASP A 272 -32.01 33.32 -28.77
N SER A 273 -32.68 33.43 -29.92
CA SER A 273 -32.60 32.43 -30.99
C SER A 273 -31.38 32.62 -31.90
N ALA A 274 -30.84 33.85 -32.03
CA ALA A 274 -29.66 34.15 -32.82
C ALA A 274 -28.35 33.80 -32.09
N GLU A 275 -28.26 34.03 -30.77
CA GLU A 275 -27.11 33.62 -29.95
C GLU A 275 -26.99 32.09 -29.89
N LYS A 276 -28.10 31.36 -29.66
CA LYS A 276 -28.11 29.89 -29.76
C LYS A 276 -27.74 29.35 -31.14
N TYR A 277 -28.08 30.08 -32.21
CA TYR A 277 -27.71 29.70 -33.58
C TYR A 277 -26.22 29.97 -33.86
N GLN A 278 -25.64 31.02 -33.27
CA GLN A 278 -24.22 31.34 -33.41
C GLN A 278 -23.33 30.43 -32.55
N ASP A 279 -23.77 30.06 -31.34
CA ASP A 279 -23.08 29.08 -30.50
C ASP A 279 -23.10 27.68 -31.12
N SER A 280 -24.23 27.27 -31.70
CA SER A 280 -24.28 25.98 -32.41
C SER A 280 -23.41 25.95 -33.68
N ILE A 281 -23.23 27.07 -34.37
CA ILE A 281 -22.29 27.19 -35.52
C ILE A 281 -20.83 27.26 -35.04
N ARG A 282 -20.55 27.87 -33.88
CA ARG A 282 -19.22 27.87 -33.27
C ARG A 282 -18.81 26.47 -32.83
N GLN A 283 -19.63 25.79 -32.04
CA GLN A 283 -19.39 24.42 -31.59
C GLN A 283 -19.25 23.42 -32.75
N ALA A 284 -19.99 23.62 -33.86
CA ALA A 284 -19.90 22.77 -35.04
C ALA A 284 -18.59 22.94 -35.86
N ASN A 285 -17.83 24.02 -35.65
CA ASN A 285 -16.60 24.31 -36.38
C ASN A 285 -15.32 24.16 -35.53
N MET A 286 -15.44 23.82 -34.25
CA MET A 286 -14.31 23.65 -33.33
C MET A 286 -13.71 22.25 -33.41
N THR A 287 -12.38 22.18 -33.30
CA THR A 287 -11.67 20.90 -33.17
C THR A 287 -12.03 20.21 -31.85
N ASP A 288 -11.78 18.90 -31.74
CA ASP A 288 -12.04 18.17 -30.48
C ASP A 288 -11.21 18.74 -29.30
N GLU A 289 -9.99 19.21 -29.56
CA GLU A 289 -9.13 19.88 -28.57
C GLU A 289 -9.70 21.24 -28.11
N GLU A 290 -10.19 22.07 -29.04
CA GLU A 290 -10.78 23.37 -28.72
C GLU A 290 -12.07 23.22 -27.90
N ARG A 291 -12.90 22.22 -28.21
CA ARG A 291 -14.11 21.91 -27.42
C ARG A 291 -13.77 21.42 -26.03
N LEU A 292 -12.72 20.63 -25.88
CA LEU A 292 -12.28 20.15 -24.58
C LEU A 292 -11.73 21.29 -23.71
N ALA A 293 -10.96 22.20 -24.30
CA ALA A 293 -10.42 23.38 -23.60
C ALA A 293 -11.53 24.34 -23.14
N GLU A 294 -12.51 24.63 -24.00
CA GLU A 294 -13.66 25.46 -23.64
C GLU A 294 -14.49 24.81 -22.51
N PHE A 295 -14.72 23.50 -22.58
CA PHE A 295 -15.41 22.76 -21.53
C PHE A 295 -14.64 22.80 -20.19
N GLN A 296 -13.31 22.69 -20.21
CA GLN A 296 -12.47 22.81 -19.01
C GLN A 296 -12.51 24.21 -18.39
N GLU A 297 -12.65 25.25 -19.21
CA GLU A 297 -12.81 26.62 -18.73
C GLU A 297 -14.19 26.88 -18.12
N GLU A 298 -15.26 26.35 -18.70
CA GLU A 298 -16.63 26.55 -18.22
C GLU A 298 -17.00 25.61 -17.06
N HIS A 299 -16.43 24.41 -17.02
CA HIS A 299 -16.78 23.33 -16.10
C HIS A 299 -15.55 22.74 -15.40
N PRO A 300 -14.84 23.52 -14.56
CA PRO A 300 -13.55 23.12 -14.00
C PRO A 300 -13.60 21.94 -13.02
N PHE A 301 -14.74 21.66 -12.39
CA PHE A 301 -14.92 20.49 -11.54
C PHE A 301 -15.29 19.27 -12.38
N GLN A 302 -16.26 19.40 -13.30
CA GLN A 302 -16.70 18.29 -14.15
C GLN A 302 -15.60 17.80 -15.09
N ALA A 303 -14.71 18.70 -15.52
CA ALA A 303 -13.55 18.37 -16.33
C ALA A 303 -12.54 17.44 -15.66
N LEU A 304 -12.59 17.28 -14.33
CA LEU A 304 -11.76 16.33 -13.60
C LEU A 304 -12.25 14.88 -13.75
N PHE A 305 -13.43 14.70 -14.35
CA PHE A 305 -14.05 13.39 -14.53
C PHE A 305 -14.15 13.01 -16.00
N VAL A 306 -13.97 11.72 -16.27
CA VAL A 306 -14.27 11.08 -17.53
C VAL A 306 -15.62 10.37 -17.41
N PHE A 307 -16.59 10.81 -18.20
CA PHE A 307 -17.91 10.20 -18.25
C PHE A 307 -17.99 9.20 -19.38
N SER A 308 -18.38 7.96 -19.08
CA SER A 308 -18.58 6.91 -20.06
C SER A 308 -19.89 6.17 -19.83
N GLN A 309 -20.23 5.25 -20.74
CA GLN A 309 -21.39 4.36 -20.57
C GLN A 309 -21.28 3.46 -19.34
N GLN A 310 -20.06 3.23 -18.84
CA GLN A 310 -19.79 2.40 -17.67
C GLN A 310 -19.87 3.18 -16.35
N GLY A 311 -19.88 4.52 -16.39
CA GLY A 311 -19.95 5.35 -15.20
C GLY A 311 -19.11 6.63 -15.29
N MET A 312 -18.84 7.20 -14.13
CA MET A 312 -17.98 8.37 -13.95
C MET A 312 -16.64 7.89 -13.38
N PHE A 313 -15.55 8.37 -13.97
CA PHE A 313 -14.19 7.97 -13.63
C PHE A 313 -13.32 9.21 -13.43
N ALA A 314 -12.19 9.06 -12.75
CA ALA A 314 -11.12 10.05 -12.74
C ALA A 314 -9.78 9.35 -12.95
N THR A 315 -8.83 10.03 -13.57
CA THR A 315 -7.43 9.58 -13.63
C THR A 315 -6.80 9.68 -12.24
N GLU A 316 -5.67 8.97 -12.03
CA GLU A 316 -4.90 9.07 -10.79
C GLU A 316 -4.53 10.52 -10.45
N GLU A 317 -4.04 11.27 -11.45
CA GLU A 317 -3.70 12.69 -11.36
C GLU A 317 -4.86 13.55 -10.80
N ASN A 318 -6.06 13.34 -11.34
CA ASN A 318 -7.24 14.09 -10.92
C ASN A 318 -7.78 13.65 -9.57
N ARG A 319 -7.49 12.42 -9.12
CA ARG A 319 -7.99 11.86 -7.85
C ARG A 319 -7.57 12.70 -6.65
N ASP A 320 -6.30 13.08 -6.56
CA ASP A 320 -5.79 13.92 -5.47
C ASP A 320 -6.35 15.33 -5.50
N ARG A 321 -6.55 15.87 -6.70
CA ARG A 321 -7.17 17.18 -6.89
C ARG A 321 -8.64 17.16 -6.47
N ILE A 322 -9.38 16.11 -6.84
CA ILE A 322 -10.75 15.90 -6.41
C ILE A 322 -10.82 15.75 -4.90
N ASN A 323 -9.98 14.92 -4.28
CA ASN A 323 -9.95 14.75 -2.82
C ASN A 323 -9.73 16.07 -2.08
N ARG A 324 -8.79 16.91 -2.55
CA ARG A 324 -8.58 18.25 -1.96
C ARG A 324 -9.79 19.15 -2.09
N LEU A 325 -10.51 19.09 -3.21
CA LEU A 325 -11.73 19.86 -3.41
C LEU A 325 -12.89 19.35 -2.56
N LEU A 326 -13.07 18.02 -2.45
CA LEU A 326 -14.10 17.42 -1.62
C LEU A 326 -13.91 17.70 -0.12
N ASN A 327 -12.66 17.91 0.31
CA ASN A 327 -12.32 18.31 1.68
C ASN A 327 -12.44 19.82 1.95
N ASP A 328 -12.80 20.66 0.96
CA ASP A 328 -13.10 22.09 1.19
C ASP A 328 -14.47 22.21 1.89
N PRO A 329 -14.57 22.83 3.08
CA PRO A 329 -15.84 23.00 3.79
C PRO A 329 -16.94 23.67 2.97
N ASN A 330 -16.59 24.53 2.01
CA ASN A 330 -17.57 25.18 1.14
C ASN A 330 -18.12 24.22 0.07
N VAL A 331 -17.28 23.30 -0.42
CA VAL A 331 -17.70 22.24 -1.35
C VAL A 331 -18.59 21.24 -0.63
N GLU A 332 -18.25 20.89 0.62
CA GLU A 332 -19.07 20.03 1.47
C GLU A 332 -20.46 20.64 1.73
N ASP A 333 -20.54 21.96 2.01
CA ASP A 333 -21.83 22.66 2.18
C ASP A 333 -22.66 22.70 0.88
N ILE A 334 -22.02 22.84 -0.28
CA ILE A 334 -22.70 22.80 -1.59
C ILE A 334 -23.28 21.41 -1.85
N LEU A 335 -22.52 20.34 -1.62
CA LEU A 335 -23.00 18.96 -1.76
C LEU A 335 -24.13 18.68 -0.76
N GLY A 336 -23.96 19.16 0.48
CA GLY A 336 -24.87 19.00 1.61
C GLY A 336 -25.04 17.56 2.07
N ASP A 337 -25.76 17.35 3.19
CA ASP A 337 -25.92 16.02 3.82
C ASP A 337 -26.62 14.95 2.97
N ARG A 338 -27.14 15.31 1.79
CA ARG A 338 -27.96 14.41 0.95
C ARG A 338 -27.19 13.77 -0.18
N LEU A 339 -25.99 14.25 -0.51
CA LEU A 339 -25.19 13.78 -1.61
C LEU A 339 -23.75 13.58 -1.13
N SER A 340 -23.20 12.39 -1.36
CA SER A 340 -21.81 12.07 -1.05
C SER A 340 -21.14 11.45 -2.27
N LEU A 341 -19.91 11.85 -2.56
CA LEU A 341 -19.08 11.22 -3.58
C LEU A 341 -18.18 10.18 -2.93
N ALA A 342 -18.06 9.01 -3.55
CA ALA A 342 -17.29 7.89 -3.02
C ALA A 342 -16.52 7.19 -4.15
N TRP A 343 -15.24 6.93 -3.90
CA TRP A 343 -14.38 6.19 -4.83
C TRP A 343 -14.75 4.70 -4.86
N GLY A 344 -14.62 4.07 -6.01
CA GLY A 344 -14.65 2.62 -6.11
C GLY A 344 -13.31 2.00 -5.71
N ASN A 345 -13.36 0.73 -5.31
CA ASN A 345 -12.19 0.00 -4.81
C ASN A 345 -11.16 -0.29 -5.92
N ASP A 346 -11.63 -0.67 -7.11
CA ASP A 346 -10.76 -1.19 -8.16
C ASP A 346 -10.65 -0.21 -9.34
N PRO A 347 -9.43 0.21 -9.72
CA PRO A 347 -9.21 1.00 -10.92
C PRO A 347 -9.32 0.14 -12.18
N ILE A 348 -9.69 0.79 -13.29
CA ILE A 348 -9.70 0.18 -14.62
C ILE A 348 -8.42 0.58 -15.34
N ASP A 349 -7.60 -0.40 -15.72
CA ASP A 349 -6.45 -0.19 -16.60
C ASP A 349 -6.91 -0.10 -18.05
N SER A 350 -6.58 1.01 -18.71
CA SER A 350 -6.77 1.21 -20.14
C SER A 350 -5.49 1.76 -20.76
N GLU A 351 -4.76 0.90 -21.47
CA GLU A 351 -3.52 1.26 -22.18
C GLU A 351 -2.41 1.83 -21.27
N GLY A 352 -2.37 1.42 -20.00
CA GLY A 352 -1.38 1.89 -19.02
C GLY A 352 -1.83 3.09 -18.19
N GLU A 353 -3.00 3.67 -18.49
CA GLU A 353 -3.65 4.68 -17.64
C GLU A 353 -4.70 4.04 -16.74
N TYR A 354 -4.63 4.34 -15.44
CA TYR A 354 -5.59 3.86 -14.44
C TYR A 354 -6.74 4.85 -14.26
N PHE A 355 -7.96 4.35 -14.47
CA PHE A 355 -9.20 5.10 -14.28
C PHE A 355 -9.92 4.62 -13.02
N TYR A 356 -10.06 5.52 -12.04
CA TYR A 356 -10.72 5.25 -10.77
C TYR A 356 -12.21 5.55 -10.87
N PRO A 357 -13.10 4.55 -10.71
CA PRO A 357 -14.54 4.80 -10.68
C PRO A 357 -14.92 5.67 -9.49
N ILE A 358 -15.89 6.56 -9.68
CA ILE A 358 -16.45 7.40 -8.62
C ILE A 358 -17.98 7.40 -8.71
N TYR A 359 -18.61 7.27 -7.55
CA TYR A 359 -20.05 7.13 -7.42
C TYR A 359 -20.65 8.31 -6.68
N ALA A 360 -21.70 8.88 -7.26
CA ALA A 360 -22.58 9.81 -6.57
C ALA A 360 -23.61 9.00 -5.77
N LEU A 361 -23.54 9.09 -4.45
CA LEU A 361 -24.39 8.35 -3.51
C LEU A 361 -25.33 9.29 -2.77
N LYS A 362 -26.48 8.77 -2.33
CA LYS A 362 -27.28 9.45 -1.32
C LYS A 362 -26.54 9.44 0.02
N GLY A 363 -26.57 10.56 0.72
CA GLY A 363 -25.84 10.72 1.99
C GLY A 363 -26.33 9.78 3.10
N ILE A 364 -27.62 9.46 3.14
CA ILE A 364 -28.20 8.57 4.16
C ILE A 364 -28.19 7.12 3.66
N PRO A 365 -27.60 6.17 4.42
CA PRO A 365 -27.65 4.75 4.08
C PRO A 365 -29.06 4.17 4.25
N GLU A 366 -29.44 3.28 3.33
CA GLU A 366 -30.73 2.58 3.37
C GLU A 366 -30.69 1.37 4.32
N LEU A 367 -29.50 0.80 4.51
CA LEU A 367 -29.24 -0.35 5.38
C LEU A 367 -27.77 -0.36 5.80
N THR A 368 -27.47 -0.93 6.97
CA THR A 368 -26.10 -1.13 7.46
C THR A 368 -25.76 -2.61 7.54
N GLY A 369 -24.48 -2.95 7.73
CA GLY A 369 -24.01 -4.33 7.77
C GLY A 369 -24.50 -5.18 8.95
N GLU A 370 -25.03 -4.56 10.02
CA GLU A 370 -25.46 -5.27 11.24
C GLU A 370 -26.54 -6.33 10.99
N VAL A 371 -27.34 -6.14 9.93
CA VAL A 371 -28.44 -7.06 9.60
C VAL A 371 -27.99 -8.27 8.76
N ILE A 372 -26.74 -8.29 8.31
CA ILE A 372 -26.17 -9.40 7.55
C ILE A 372 -25.81 -10.50 8.53
N THR A 373 -26.35 -11.70 8.30
CA THR A 373 -26.08 -12.88 9.13
C THR A 373 -25.08 -13.83 8.49
N ASN A 374 -25.00 -13.83 7.15
CA ASN A 374 -24.08 -14.69 6.42
C ASN A 374 -23.81 -14.12 5.03
N ALA A 375 -22.60 -14.34 4.52
CA ALA A 375 -22.24 -14.12 3.13
C ALA A 375 -21.35 -15.27 2.65
N ARG A 376 -21.46 -15.68 1.38
CA ARG A 376 -20.59 -16.71 0.78
C ARG A 376 -20.34 -16.43 -0.68
N ALA A 377 -19.07 -16.37 -1.05
CA ALA A 377 -18.59 -16.40 -2.41
C ALA A 377 -18.65 -17.82 -2.98
N GLN A 378 -19.11 -17.93 -4.22
CA GLN A 378 -19.15 -19.18 -4.96
C GLN A 378 -19.05 -18.89 -6.45
N MET A 379 -18.54 -19.85 -7.22
CA MET A 379 -18.64 -19.77 -8.68
C MET A 379 -20.11 -19.83 -9.10
N ASP A 380 -20.50 -19.03 -10.09
CA ASP A 380 -21.84 -19.10 -10.65
C ASP A 380 -22.06 -20.47 -11.31
N PRO A 381 -23.04 -21.28 -10.85
CA PRO A 381 -23.34 -22.57 -11.47
C PRO A 381 -23.78 -22.46 -12.94
N ASN A 382 -24.25 -21.28 -13.38
CA ASN A 382 -24.86 -21.08 -14.70
C ASN A 382 -24.06 -20.13 -15.61
N GLY A 383 -22.91 -19.58 -15.15
CA GLY A 383 -22.18 -18.51 -15.83
C GLY A 383 -20.66 -18.68 -15.85
N MET A 384 -19.99 -17.79 -16.59
CA MET A 384 -18.55 -17.55 -16.45
C MET A 384 -18.39 -16.33 -15.53
N GLY A 385 -18.19 -16.57 -14.24
CA GLY A 385 -18.03 -15.54 -13.23
C GLY A 385 -18.34 -16.06 -11.84
N ALA A 386 -18.14 -15.21 -10.83
CA ALA A 386 -18.44 -15.53 -9.45
C ALA A 386 -19.64 -14.73 -8.92
N VAL A 387 -20.24 -15.23 -7.85
CA VAL A 387 -21.41 -14.64 -7.20
C VAL A 387 -21.27 -14.71 -5.69
N VAL A 388 -21.80 -13.70 -5.01
CA VAL A 388 -21.85 -13.66 -3.55
C VAL A 388 -23.29 -13.77 -3.09
N SER A 389 -23.58 -14.85 -2.40
CA SER A 389 -24.86 -15.02 -1.70
C SER A 389 -24.81 -14.32 -0.35
N MET A 390 -25.85 -13.58 -0.02
CA MET A 390 -25.98 -12.84 1.23
C MET A 390 -27.31 -13.18 1.91
N GLN A 391 -27.27 -13.37 3.23
CA GLN A 391 -28.42 -13.69 4.07
C GLN A 391 -28.57 -12.63 5.15
N MET A 392 -29.80 -12.18 5.38
CA MET A 392 -30.15 -11.17 6.38
C MET A 392 -31.02 -11.74 7.49
N ASP A 393 -31.04 -11.05 8.63
CA ASP A 393 -31.99 -11.33 9.69
C ASP A 393 -33.44 -10.92 9.31
N THR A 394 -34.38 -11.11 10.23
CA THR A 394 -35.81 -10.83 9.97
C THR A 394 -36.13 -9.35 9.81
N GLU A 395 -35.36 -8.46 10.45
CA GLU A 395 -35.54 -7.02 10.35
C GLU A 395 -34.96 -6.50 9.04
N GLY A 396 -33.70 -6.81 8.76
CA GLY A 396 -33.03 -6.51 7.50
C GLY A 396 -33.79 -7.04 6.31
N SER A 397 -34.34 -8.26 6.37
CA SER A 397 -35.19 -8.81 5.30
C SER A 397 -36.40 -7.94 4.94
N ARG A 398 -37.03 -7.29 5.92
CA ARG A 398 -38.21 -6.43 5.72
C ARG A 398 -37.82 -5.08 5.16
N GLU A 399 -36.76 -4.49 5.71
CA GLU A 399 -36.17 -3.23 5.23
C GLU A 399 -35.69 -3.38 3.79
N TRP A 400 -34.89 -4.41 3.52
CA TRP A 400 -34.35 -4.72 2.20
C TRP A 400 -35.45 -4.97 1.15
N ALA A 401 -36.54 -5.63 1.52
CA ALA A 401 -37.68 -5.80 0.63
C ALA A 401 -38.37 -4.47 0.30
N ARG A 402 -38.39 -3.50 1.22
CA ARG A 402 -38.93 -2.16 0.96
C ARG A 402 -38.00 -1.38 0.05
N VAL A 403 -36.70 -1.36 0.36
CA VAL A 403 -35.66 -0.64 -0.40
C VAL A 403 -35.59 -1.16 -1.82
N THR A 404 -35.38 -2.47 -2.01
CA THR A 404 -35.30 -3.08 -3.35
C THR A 404 -36.63 -2.97 -4.12
N GLY A 405 -37.76 -3.06 -3.43
CA GLY A 405 -39.08 -2.92 -4.05
C GLY A 405 -39.38 -1.53 -4.58
N ALA A 406 -38.87 -0.48 -3.94
CA ALA A 406 -39.04 0.91 -4.37
C ALA A 406 -37.99 1.35 -5.42
N ASN A 407 -36.91 0.59 -5.60
CA ASN A 407 -35.74 0.98 -6.38
C ASN A 407 -35.36 -0.06 -7.45
N VAL A 408 -36.34 -0.75 -8.05
CA VAL A 408 -36.11 -1.65 -9.18
C VAL A 408 -35.48 -0.88 -10.35
N ASN A 409 -34.50 -1.49 -11.01
CA ASN A 409 -33.62 -0.91 -12.05
C ASN A 409 -32.72 0.24 -11.58
N LYS A 410 -32.54 0.43 -10.27
CA LYS A 410 -31.56 1.38 -9.71
C LYS A 410 -30.41 0.62 -9.07
N GLN A 411 -29.25 1.26 -8.98
CA GLN A 411 -28.07 0.70 -8.34
C GLN A 411 -28.09 0.95 -6.83
N ILE A 412 -27.70 -0.08 -6.07
CA ILE A 412 -27.41 0.03 -4.63
C ILE A 412 -25.92 -0.24 -4.46
N ALA A 413 -25.17 0.78 -4.06
CA ALA A 413 -23.77 0.67 -3.71
C ALA A 413 -23.59 -0.04 -2.37
N ILE A 414 -22.62 -0.94 -2.34
CA ILE A 414 -22.09 -1.61 -1.15
C ILE A 414 -20.83 -0.83 -0.76
N VAL A 415 -20.93 -0.09 0.33
CA VAL A 415 -19.91 0.88 0.76
C VAL A 415 -19.31 0.39 2.07
N LEU A 416 -17.98 0.37 2.17
CA LEU A 416 -17.26 0.11 3.41
C LEU A 416 -16.30 1.27 3.65
N ASP A 417 -16.45 1.96 4.78
CA ASP A 417 -15.61 3.12 5.14
C ASP A 417 -15.44 4.12 3.97
N HIS A 418 -16.56 4.52 3.37
CA HIS A 418 -16.66 5.46 2.23
C HIS A 418 -16.09 4.97 0.88
N VAL A 419 -15.68 3.72 0.75
CA VAL A 419 -15.25 3.11 -0.53
C VAL A 419 -16.33 2.18 -1.06
N VAL A 420 -16.66 2.33 -2.34
CA VAL A 420 -17.64 1.50 -3.05
C VAL A 420 -16.96 0.25 -3.58
N PHE A 421 -17.33 -0.90 -3.03
CA PHE A 421 -16.81 -2.19 -3.51
C PHE A 421 -17.62 -2.72 -4.68
N SER A 422 -18.92 -2.46 -4.70
CA SER A 422 -19.79 -2.90 -5.79
C SER A 422 -21.06 -2.05 -5.85
N ALA A 423 -21.58 -1.81 -7.05
CA ALA A 423 -22.83 -1.07 -7.26
C ALA A 423 -23.81 -1.83 -8.16
N PRO A 424 -24.29 -3.02 -7.73
CA PRO A 424 -25.19 -3.83 -8.54
C PRO A 424 -26.56 -3.18 -8.76
N VAL A 425 -27.15 -3.46 -9.92
CA VAL A 425 -28.50 -3.03 -10.26
C VAL A 425 -29.54 -3.95 -9.61
N VAL A 426 -30.55 -3.38 -8.97
CA VAL A 426 -31.69 -4.14 -8.42
C VAL A 426 -32.58 -4.63 -9.56
N GLN A 427 -32.55 -5.93 -9.84
CA GLN A 427 -33.35 -6.51 -10.93
C GLN A 427 -34.83 -6.69 -10.56
N GLN A 428 -35.11 -7.04 -9.31
CA GLN A 428 -36.47 -7.28 -8.81
C GLN A 428 -36.54 -7.05 -7.30
N LYS A 429 -37.75 -6.91 -6.78
CA LYS A 429 -38.00 -6.85 -5.33
C LYS A 429 -37.53 -8.14 -4.67
N ILE A 430 -36.63 -8.04 -3.70
CA ILE A 430 -36.11 -9.20 -2.97
C ILE A 430 -36.93 -9.40 -1.71
N ILE A 431 -37.50 -10.58 -1.52
CA ILE A 431 -38.32 -10.92 -0.36
C ILE A 431 -37.67 -12.08 0.38
N GLY A 432 -37.61 -12.02 1.71
CA GLY A 432 -37.13 -13.12 2.55
C GLY A 432 -35.62 -13.13 2.83
N GLY A 433 -34.93 -12.01 2.62
CA GLY A 433 -33.58 -11.78 3.15
C GLY A 433 -32.42 -12.48 2.44
N ASN A 434 -32.68 -13.23 1.38
CA ASN A 434 -31.65 -13.87 0.57
C ASN A 434 -31.42 -13.05 -0.70
N SER A 435 -30.19 -12.56 -0.88
CA SER A 435 -29.77 -11.80 -2.06
C SER A 435 -28.57 -12.45 -2.71
N GLN A 436 -28.39 -12.21 -4.01
CA GLN A 436 -27.22 -12.63 -4.76
C GLN A 436 -26.65 -11.41 -5.46
N ILE A 437 -25.36 -11.17 -5.26
CA ILE A 437 -24.58 -10.17 -5.95
C ILE A 437 -23.83 -10.90 -7.07
N SER A 438 -23.80 -10.31 -8.25
CA SER A 438 -23.24 -10.90 -9.48
C SER A 438 -22.47 -9.83 -10.23
N GLY A 439 -21.67 -10.22 -11.21
CA GLY A 439 -20.84 -9.30 -12.01
C GLY A 439 -19.35 -9.33 -11.66
N MET A 440 -18.93 -10.25 -10.78
CA MET A 440 -17.52 -10.48 -10.46
C MET A 440 -16.88 -11.38 -11.52
N GLU A 441 -15.66 -11.04 -11.93
CA GLU A 441 -14.91 -11.76 -12.96
C GLU A 441 -14.41 -13.12 -12.46
N ASP A 442 -13.92 -13.16 -11.22
CA ASP A 442 -13.33 -14.34 -10.62
C ASP A 442 -13.75 -14.57 -9.15
N LEU A 443 -13.30 -15.71 -8.61
CA LEU A 443 -13.62 -16.10 -7.24
C LEU A 443 -12.91 -15.22 -6.19
N ASP A 444 -11.78 -14.62 -6.53
CA ASP A 444 -11.00 -13.83 -5.58
C ASP A 444 -11.66 -12.45 -5.37
N GLU A 445 -12.20 -11.83 -6.43
CA GLU A 445 -13.07 -10.65 -6.33
C GLU A 445 -14.32 -10.96 -5.49
N ALA A 446 -14.97 -12.11 -5.72
CA ALA A 446 -16.11 -12.53 -4.91
C ALA A 446 -15.77 -12.78 -3.44
N ARG A 447 -14.57 -13.32 -3.15
CA ARG A 447 -14.09 -13.48 -1.77
C ARG A 447 -13.86 -12.13 -1.10
N LEU A 448 -13.33 -11.14 -1.82
CA LEU A 448 -13.18 -9.78 -1.29
C LEU A 448 -14.54 -9.19 -0.88
N ILE A 449 -15.56 -9.31 -1.73
CA ILE A 449 -16.93 -8.88 -1.40
C ILE A 449 -17.50 -9.68 -0.21
N GLU A 450 -17.27 -11.00 -0.13
CA GLU A 450 -17.64 -11.80 1.04
C GLU A 450 -17.01 -11.26 2.33
N ILE A 451 -15.72 -10.95 2.30
CA ILE A 451 -14.96 -10.38 3.42
C ILE A 451 -15.57 -9.04 3.83
N VAL A 452 -15.83 -8.14 2.88
CA VAL A 452 -16.43 -6.81 3.12
C VAL A 452 -17.83 -6.92 3.75
N LEU A 453 -18.69 -7.79 3.20
CA LEU A 453 -20.03 -8.00 3.74
C LEU A 453 -19.99 -8.59 5.16
N LYS A 454 -19.01 -9.44 5.47
CA LYS A 454 -18.83 -9.99 6.81
C LYS A 454 -18.15 -9.03 7.78
N ALA A 455 -17.28 -8.15 7.30
CA ALA A 455 -16.62 -7.14 8.13
C ALA A 455 -17.65 -6.21 8.77
N GLY A 456 -18.70 -5.84 8.03
CA GLY A 456 -19.81 -5.03 8.54
C GLY A 456 -20.78 -5.73 9.50
N ALA A 457 -20.85 -7.07 9.47
CA ALA A 457 -21.76 -7.85 10.29
C ALA A 457 -21.23 -8.09 11.72
N LEU A 458 -19.92 -8.28 11.85
CA LEU A 458 -19.24 -8.65 13.10
C LEU A 458 -17.83 -8.04 13.12
N PRO A 459 -17.70 -6.72 13.37
CA PRO A 459 -16.39 -6.12 13.50
C PRO A 459 -15.77 -6.58 14.82
N ALA A 460 -14.73 -7.40 14.72
CA ALA A 460 -13.83 -7.63 15.83
C ALA A 460 -12.89 -6.43 15.89
N PRO A 461 -12.97 -5.59 16.94
CA PRO A 461 -12.09 -4.43 17.02
C PRO A 461 -10.65 -4.90 17.12
N VAL A 462 -9.76 -4.12 16.53
CA VAL A 462 -8.32 -4.31 16.63
C VAL A 462 -7.77 -3.45 17.76
N GLU A 463 -6.94 -4.04 18.60
CA GLU A 463 -6.22 -3.34 19.66
C GLU A 463 -4.75 -3.18 19.27
N ILE A 464 -4.18 -2.02 19.58
CA ILE A 464 -2.74 -1.80 19.40
C ILE A 464 -2.02 -2.41 20.60
N ILE A 465 -1.18 -3.42 20.35
CA ILE A 465 -0.36 -4.08 21.37
C ILE A 465 1.02 -3.42 21.48
N GLU A 466 1.58 -2.99 20.36
CA GLU A 466 2.87 -2.31 20.30
C GLU A 466 2.81 -1.18 19.28
N GLU A 467 3.35 -0.02 19.63
CA GLU A 467 3.47 1.14 18.75
C GLU A 467 4.88 1.72 18.90
N ARG A 468 5.52 2.01 17.77
CA ARG A 468 6.81 2.71 17.72
C ARG A 468 6.79 3.71 16.58
N THR A 469 7.10 4.96 16.89
CA THR A 469 7.21 5.99 15.86
C THR A 469 8.63 6.52 15.80
N VAL A 470 9.10 6.72 14.58
CA VAL A 470 10.39 7.34 14.28
C VAL A 470 10.11 8.62 13.50
N GLY A 471 10.57 9.76 14.02
CA GLY A 471 10.43 11.03 13.31
C GLY A 471 11.30 11.06 12.04
N PRO A 472 10.83 11.65 10.92
CA PRO A 472 11.59 11.73 9.66
C PRO A 472 12.99 12.35 9.83
N SER A 473 13.12 13.34 10.72
CA SER A 473 14.41 14.00 11.01
C SER A 473 15.42 13.11 11.73
N LEU A 474 14.98 12.14 12.53
CA LEU A 474 15.87 11.15 13.15
C LEU A 474 16.36 10.11 12.14
N GLY A 475 15.52 9.75 11.16
CA GLY A 475 15.89 8.87 10.06
C GLY A 475 16.99 9.47 9.20
N GLU A 476 16.78 10.70 8.71
CA GLU A 476 17.75 11.41 7.85
C GLU A 476 19.11 11.61 8.54
N ASP A 477 19.12 12.05 9.80
CA ASP A 477 20.38 12.21 10.56
C ASP A 477 21.10 10.86 10.77
N SER A 478 20.34 9.77 10.97
CA SER A 478 20.90 8.42 11.09
C SER A 478 21.46 7.89 9.77
N ILE A 479 20.78 8.14 8.64
CA ILE A 479 21.25 7.80 7.30
C ILE A 479 22.58 8.52 7.04
N GLN A 480 22.62 9.84 7.24
CA GLN A 480 23.83 10.63 6.95
C GLN A 480 25.00 10.15 7.80
N LYS A 481 24.85 10.05 9.13
CA LYS A 481 25.92 9.57 10.02
C LYS A 481 26.33 8.13 9.72
N GLY A 482 25.37 7.27 9.39
CA GLY A 482 25.61 5.88 9.00
C GLY A 482 26.43 5.79 7.71
N MET A 483 26.05 6.54 6.68
CA MET A 483 26.73 6.60 5.39
C MET A 483 28.15 7.18 5.52
N TYR A 484 28.31 8.28 6.27
CA TYR A 484 29.64 8.84 6.54
C TYR A 484 30.54 7.85 7.27
N SER A 485 30.03 7.18 8.30
CA SER A 485 30.80 6.16 9.05
C SER A 485 31.16 4.97 8.15
N PHE A 486 30.24 4.56 7.27
CA PHE A 486 30.46 3.51 6.28
C PHE A 486 31.56 3.86 5.29
N LEU A 487 31.49 5.05 4.66
CA LEU A 487 32.48 5.48 3.66
C LEU A 487 33.88 5.63 4.26
N VAL A 488 33.98 6.20 5.46
CA VAL A 488 35.27 6.33 6.15
C VAL A 488 35.83 4.95 6.52
N GLY A 489 35.00 4.06 7.09
CA GLY A 489 35.39 2.70 7.45
C GLY A 489 35.86 1.88 6.24
N LEU A 490 35.06 1.90 5.16
CA LEU A 490 35.39 1.25 3.89
C LEU A 490 36.71 1.81 3.34
N GLY A 491 36.87 3.12 3.27
CA GLY A 491 38.09 3.77 2.78
C GLY A 491 39.35 3.35 3.56
N LEU A 492 39.27 3.26 4.88
CA LEU A 492 40.39 2.80 5.72
C LEU A 492 40.74 1.32 5.47
N VAL A 493 39.73 0.47 5.29
CA VAL A 493 39.92 -0.96 5.02
C VAL A 493 40.54 -1.19 3.64
N LEU A 494 40.03 -0.50 2.61
CA LEU A 494 40.61 -0.55 1.25
C LEU A 494 42.05 -0.03 1.25
N LEU A 495 42.32 1.08 1.94
CA LEU A 495 43.67 1.61 2.07
C LEU A 495 44.62 0.62 2.76
N PHE A 496 44.17 -0.03 3.83
CA PHE A 496 44.95 -1.05 4.53
C PHE A 496 45.29 -2.22 3.60
N MET A 497 44.31 -2.73 2.84
CA MET A 497 44.51 -3.85 1.91
C MET A 497 45.49 -3.49 0.80
N LEU A 498 45.37 -2.29 0.23
CA LEU A 498 46.28 -1.79 -0.80
C LEU A 498 47.71 -1.66 -0.26
N VAL A 499 47.89 -1.08 0.93
CA VAL A 499 49.23 -0.86 1.52
C VAL A 499 49.89 -2.18 1.93
N TRP A 500 49.15 -3.10 2.56
CA TRP A 500 49.72 -4.33 3.11
C TRP A 500 49.88 -5.43 2.06
N TYR A 501 48.90 -5.62 1.18
CA TYR A 501 48.86 -6.73 0.21
C TYR A 501 49.13 -6.30 -1.24
N ASN A 502 49.31 -5.01 -1.52
CA ASN A 502 49.64 -4.47 -2.84
C ASN A 502 48.68 -4.97 -3.93
N THR A 503 49.13 -5.75 -4.92
CA THR A 503 48.27 -6.24 -6.00
C THR A 503 47.25 -7.28 -5.56
N ALA A 504 47.56 -8.09 -4.55
CA ALA A 504 46.58 -8.99 -3.95
C ALA A 504 45.55 -8.20 -3.12
N GLY A 505 45.95 -7.03 -2.60
CA GLY A 505 45.06 -6.03 -2.01
C GLY A 505 44.06 -5.50 -3.02
N ILE A 506 44.52 -5.05 -4.19
CA ILE A 506 43.65 -4.56 -5.28
C ILE A 506 42.62 -5.62 -5.70
N ALA A 507 43.03 -6.89 -5.77
CA ALA A 507 42.12 -7.99 -6.09
C ALA A 507 41.02 -8.15 -5.04
N ALA A 508 41.38 -8.05 -3.76
CA ALA A 508 40.45 -8.12 -2.64
C ALA A 508 39.52 -6.90 -2.61
N ASP A 509 40.05 -5.70 -2.85
CA ASP A 509 39.28 -4.45 -2.89
C ASP A 509 38.22 -4.49 -4.00
N MET A 510 38.58 -4.97 -5.20
CA MET A 510 37.60 -5.20 -6.26
C MET A 510 36.52 -6.18 -5.82
N ALA A 511 36.89 -7.30 -5.19
CA ALA A 511 35.94 -8.30 -4.71
C ALA A 511 34.96 -7.71 -3.68
N VAL A 512 35.42 -6.83 -2.78
CA VAL A 512 34.58 -6.13 -1.79
C VAL A 512 33.64 -5.15 -2.47
N ILE A 513 34.10 -4.39 -3.47
CA ILE A 513 33.24 -3.46 -4.22
C ILE A 513 32.13 -4.24 -4.94
N PHE A 514 32.47 -5.33 -5.63
CA PHE A 514 31.48 -6.19 -6.27
C PHE A 514 30.56 -6.87 -5.26
N ASN A 515 31.07 -7.23 -4.07
CA ASN A 515 30.26 -7.77 -2.99
C ASN A 515 29.16 -6.78 -2.57
N ILE A 516 29.49 -5.49 -2.40
CA ILE A 516 28.49 -4.46 -2.07
C ILE A 516 27.45 -4.33 -3.19
N ILE A 517 27.87 -4.29 -4.46
CA ILE A 517 26.96 -4.20 -5.62
C ILE A 517 26.02 -5.41 -5.65
N PHE A 518 26.52 -6.62 -5.39
CA PHE A 518 25.71 -7.83 -5.38
C PHE A 518 24.71 -7.85 -4.23
N ILE A 519 25.11 -7.39 -3.04
CA ILE A 519 24.19 -7.29 -1.90
C ILE A 519 23.05 -6.34 -2.23
N LEU A 520 23.36 -5.14 -2.73
CA LEU A 520 22.34 -4.14 -3.08
C LEU A 520 21.44 -4.64 -4.22
N GLY A 521 22.00 -5.27 -5.26
CA GLY A 521 21.21 -5.80 -6.38
C GLY A 521 20.30 -6.96 -5.99
N ILE A 522 20.73 -7.82 -5.06
CA ILE A 522 19.88 -8.90 -4.53
C ILE A 522 18.77 -8.32 -3.65
N LEU A 523 19.06 -7.33 -2.81
CA LEU A 523 18.03 -6.66 -1.99
C LEU A 523 16.96 -6.01 -2.88
N ALA A 524 17.38 -5.29 -3.93
CA ALA A 524 16.46 -4.70 -4.90
C ALA A 524 15.62 -5.77 -5.63
N GLY A 525 16.26 -6.86 -6.10
CA GLY A 525 15.56 -7.93 -6.81
C GLY A 525 14.52 -8.69 -5.97
N PHE A 526 14.73 -8.80 -4.66
CA PHE A 526 13.77 -9.41 -3.73
C PHE A 526 12.82 -8.40 -3.08
N GLN A 527 12.86 -7.12 -3.46
CA GLN A 527 12.06 -6.06 -2.84
C GLN A 527 12.21 -6.02 -1.31
N ALA A 528 13.43 -6.30 -0.84
CA ALA A 528 13.75 -6.35 0.57
C ALA A 528 14.02 -4.96 1.14
N THR A 529 13.47 -4.70 2.32
CA THR A 529 13.60 -3.42 3.01
C THR A 529 14.98 -3.25 3.65
N LEU A 530 15.68 -2.16 3.31
CA LEU A 530 16.94 -1.76 3.91
C LEU A 530 16.68 -0.93 5.18
N THR A 531 17.09 -1.43 6.35
CA THR A 531 16.92 -0.74 7.65
C THR A 531 18.24 -0.20 8.19
N LEU A 532 18.22 0.61 9.25
CA LEU A 532 19.45 1.10 9.90
C LEU A 532 20.30 -0.07 10.46
N PRO A 533 19.73 -1.08 11.16
CA PRO A 533 20.46 -2.31 11.43
C PRO A 533 20.91 -3.04 10.16
N GLY A 534 20.12 -3.05 9.09
CA GLY A 534 20.54 -3.59 7.79
C GLY A 534 21.85 -2.98 7.26
N ILE A 535 22.02 -1.66 7.38
CA ILE A 535 23.27 -0.96 7.05
C ILE A 535 24.43 -1.45 7.94
N ALA A 536 24.18 -1.69 9.23
CA ALA A 536 25.18 -2.29 10.12
C ALA A 536 25.54 -3.74 9.71
N GLY A 537 24.57 -4.51 9.20
CA GLY A 537 24.80 -5.84 8.61
C GLY A 537 25.67 -5.79 7.36
N LEU A 538 25.45 -4.79 6.49
CA LEU A 538 26.29 -4.54 5.32
C LEU A 538 27.74 -4.17 5.74
N LEU A 539 27.89 -3.30 6.74
CA LEU A 539 29.19 -2.97 7.35
C LEU A 539 29.94 -4.21 7.86
N LEU A 540 29.24 -5.06 8.61
CA LEU A 540 29.82 -6.29 9.15
C LEU A 540 30.23 -7.25 8.02
N THR A 541 29.43 -7.32 6.95
CA THR A 541 29.72 -8.12 5.76
C THR A 541 31.00 -7.66 5.07
N VAL A 542 31.21 -6.35 4.92
CA VAL A 542 32.45 -5.81 4.32
C VAL A 542 33.67 -6.29 5.10
N GLY A 543 33.62 -6.26 6.44
CA GLY A 543 34.69 -6.78 7.29
C GLY A 543 34.98 -8.27 7.06
N MET A 544 33.92 -9.10 7.02
CA MET A 544 34.07 -10.54 6.76
C MET A 544 34.54 -10.85 5.33
N ALA A 545 34.11 -10.08 4.33
CA ALA A 545 34.56 -10.23 2.94
C ALA A 545 36.06 -9.96 2.82
N VAL A 546 36.58 -8.99 3.57
CA VAL A 546 38.01 -8.70 3.63
C VAL A 546 38.76 -9.79 4.38
N ASP A 547 38.25 -10.26 5.52
CA ASP A 547 38.87 -11.33 6.32
C ASP A 547 39.09 -12.62 5.50
N ALA A 548 38.09 -13.03 4.71
CA ALA A 548 38.22 -14.18 3.81
C ALA A 548 39.38 -14.00 2.80
N ASN A 549 39.54 -12.80 2.25
CA ASN A 549 40.61 -12.49 1.30
C ASN A 549 41.99 -12.40 1.99
N VAL A 550 42.05 -11.87 3.22
CA VAL A 550 43.26 -11.85 4.05
C VAL A 550 43.75 -13.28 4.31
N LEU A 551 42.84 -14.17 4.75
CA LEU A 551 43.17 -15.57 5.01
C LEU A 551 43.70 -16.28 3.77
N ILE A 552 43.09 -16.07 2.60
CA ILE A 552 43.57 -16.61 1.32
C ILE A 552 45.00 -16.09 1.05
N ASN A 553 45.20 -14.78 1.13
CA ASN A 553 46.48 -14.15 0.82
C ASN A 553 47.62 -14.67 1.73
N GLU A 554 47.36 -14.80 3.03
CA GLU A 554 48.35 -15.35 3.96
C GLU A 554 48.64 -16.83 3.67
N ARG A 555 47.63 -17.66 3.40
CA ARG A 555 47.87 -19.06 3.00
C ARG A 555 48.67 -19.17 1.71
N VAL A 556 48.41 -18.31 0.72
CA VAL A 556 49.22 -18.26 -0.51
C VAL A 556 50.66 -17.84 -0.21
N ARG A 557 50.86 -16.85 0.69
CA ARG A 557 52.17 -16.37 1.11
C ARG A 557 52.98 -17.44 1.85
N GLU A 558 52.34 -18.19 2.75
CA GLU A 558 52.94 -19.35 3.43
C GLU A 558 53.41 -20.41 2.43
N GLU A 559 52.55 -20.79 1.48
CA GLU A 559 52.85 -21.82 0.48
C GLU A 559 53.94 -21.38 -0.51
N TYR A 560 53.98 -20.10 -0.86
CA TYR A 560 55.04 -19.52 -1.68
C TYR A 560 56.38 -19.48 -0.91
N GLY A 561 56.35 -19.15 0.39
CA GLY A 561 57.51 -19.18 1.28
C GLY A 561 58.13 -20.57 1.45
N LEU A 562 57.33 -21.63 1.28
CA LEU A 562 57.80 -23.03 1.23
C LEU A 562 58.49 -23.41 -0.10
N GLY A 563 58.66 -22.45 -1.02
CA GLY A 563 59.36 -22.64 -2.29
C GLY A 563 58.50 -23.17 -3.44
N LYS A 564 57.16 -23.17 -3.29
CA LYS A 564 56.25 -23.55 -4.39
C LYS A 564 56.22 -22.47 -5.47
N THR A 565 55.96 -22.87 -6.71
CA THR A 565 55.70 -21.91 -7.79
C THR A 565 54.45 -21.10 -7.48
N LEU A 566 54.38 -19.85 -7.96
CA LEU A 566 53.26 -18.93 -7.72
C LEU A 566 51.88 -19.57 -8.00
N ARG A 567 51.77 -20.33 -9.09
CA ARG A 567 50.53 -21.04 -9.44
C ARG A 567 50.19 -22.15 -8.46
N ALA A 568 51.18 -22.97 -8.08
CA ALA A 568 50.98 -24.04 -7.10
C ALA A 568 50.71 -23.51 -5.69
N ALA A 569 51.29 -22.35 -5.33
CA ALA A 569 51.04 -21.66 -4.08
C ALA A 569 49.61 -21.10 -4.02
N ILE A 570 49.10 -20.51 -5.11
CA ILE A 570 47.71 -20.07 -5.22
C ILE A 570 46.75 -21.27 -5.06
N ASP A 571 46.93 -22.33 -5.84
CA ASP A 571 46.04 -23.50 -5.76
C ASP A 571 46.06 -24.16 -4.37
N ALA A 572 47.23 -24.27 -3.75
CA ALA A 572 47.36 -24.81 -2.39
C ALA A 572 46.79 -23.87 -1.32
N GLY A 573 46.99 -22.56 -1.45
CA GLY A 573 46.49 -21.54 -0.54
C GLY A 573 44.96 -21.52 -0.49
N TYR A 574 44.30 -21.50 -1.66
CA TYR A 574 42.83 -21.62 -1.74
C TYR A 574 42.33 -22.94 -1.16
N ALA A 575 42.97 -24.07 -1.46
CA ALA A 575 42.56 -25.38 -0.94
C ALA A 575 42.66 -25.46 0.60
N ARG A 576 43.66 -24.80 1.21
CA ARG A 576 43.86 -24.76 2.66
C ARG A 576 42.99 -23.73 3.37
N ALA A 577 42.73 -22.59 2.73
CA ALA A 577 41.87 -21.54 3.29
C ALA A 577 40.39 -21.93 3.24
N PHE A 578 39.97 -22.68 2.22
CA PHE A 578 38.57 -22.99 1.95
C PHE A 578 37.79 -23.57 3.14
N PRO A 579 38.27 -24.61 3.87
CA PRO A 579 37.53 -25.16 5.00
C PRO A 579 37.27 -24.14 6.11
N ALA A 580 38.26 -23.29 6.43
CA ALA A 580 38.13 -22.28 7.47
C ALA A 580 37.17 -21.15 7.07
N ILE A 581 37.19 -20.73 5.80
CA ILE A 581 36.27 -19.71 5.27
C ILE A 581 34.83 -20.22 5.30
N ILE A 582 34.62 -21.47 4.87
CA ILE A 582 33.31 -22.10 4.87
C ILE A 582 32.80 -22.28 6.30
N ASP A 583 33.63 -22.74 7.23
CA ASP A 583 33.25 -22.96 8.63
C ASP A 583 32.81 -21.67 9.33
N SER A 584 33.58 -20.59 9.17
CA SER A 584 33.22 -19.27 9.72
C SER A 584 31.91 -18.73 9.11
N ASN A 585 31.76 -18.80 7.79
CA ASN A 585 30.56 -18.29 7.12
C ASN A 585 29.30 -19.12 7.40
N ILE A 586 29.41 -20.45 7.44
CA ILE A 586 28.28 -21.33 7.81
C ILE A 586 27.85 -21.07 9.25
N THR A 587 28.78 -20.90 10.18
CA THR A 587 28.46 -20.59 11.58
C THR A 587 27.66 -19.29 11.67
N THR A 588 28.12 -18.23 11.00
CA THR A 588 27.40 -16.95 10.97
C THR A 588 26.07 -17.07 10.24
N LEU A 589 25.98 -17.84 9.15
CA LEU A 589 24.75 -18.07 8.40
C LEU A 589 23.68 -18.76 9.27
N ILE A 590 24.06 -19.75 10.08
CA ILE A 590 23.14 -20.40 11.03
C ILE A 590 22.60 -19.37 12.03
N THR A 591 23.47 -18.50 12.57
CA THR A 591 23.03 -17.40 13.43
C THR A 591 22.06 -16.46 12.72
N CYS A 592 22.32 -16.10 11.45
CA CYS A 592 21.42 -15.25 10.66
C CYS A 592 20.06 -15.92 10.44
N ILE A 593 20.01 -17.22 10.16
CA ILE A 593 18.75 -17.96 9.98
C ILE A 593 17.92 -17.93 11.26
N ILE A 594 18.56 -18.11 12.42
CA ILE A 594 17.87 -18.01 13.72
C ILE A 594 17.35 -16.59 13.94
N LEU A 595 18.18 -15.56 13.71
CA LEU A 595 17.76 -14.16 13.84
C LEU A 595 16.63 -13.78 12.86
N TYR A 596 16.63 -14.33 11.64
CA TYR A 596 15.60 -14.07 10.65
C TYR A 596 14.26 -14.74 11.03
N GLN A 597 14.31 -15.98 11.55
CA GLN A 597 13.14 -16.74 11.93
C GLN A 597 12.46 -16.20 13.19
N PHE A 598 13.26 -15.78 14.19
CA PHE A 598 12.76 -15.41 15.52
C PHE A 598 12.85 -13.90 15.82
N GLY A 599 13.65 -13.15 15.06
CA GLY A 599 13.72 -11.69 15.20
C GLY A 599 12.45 -11.01 14.69
N SER A 600 12.21 -9.77 15.10
CA SER A 600 11.12 -8.92 14.61
C SER A 600 11.68 -7.62 14.02
N GLY A 601 10.90 -7.02 13.10
CA GLY A 601 11.16 -5.73 12.47
C GLY A 601 12.63 -5.53 12.06
N PRO A 602 13.38 -4.57 12.65
CA PRO A 602 14.73 -4.23 12.23
C PRO A 602 15.75 -5.38 12.33
N VAL A 603 15.57 -6.33 13.25
CA VAL A 603 16.49 -7.47 13.42
C VAL A 603 16.41 -8.44 12.24
N LYS A 604 15.21 -8.61 11.64
CA LYS A 604 15.06 -9.41 10.43
C LYS A 604 15.80 -8.78 9.25
N GLY A 605 15.72 -7.45 9.10
CA GLY A 605 16.48 -6.71 8.09
C GLY A 605 17.99 -6.86 8.25
N PHE A 606 18.50 -6.77 9.48
CA PHE A 606 19.91 -7.07 9.79
C PHE A 606 20.29 -8.51 9.40
N ALA A 607 19.47 -9.50 9.77
CA ALA A 607 19.75 -10.90 9.48
C ALA A 607 19.73 -11.21 7.97
N LEU A 608 18.80 -10.62 7.23
CA LEU A 608 18.66 -10.80 5.79
C LEU A 608 19.84 -10.20 5.03
N THR A 609 20.21 -8.95 5.33
CA THR A 609 21.36 -8.27 4.73
C THR A 609 22.66 -9.03 4.99
N LEU A 610 22.86 -9.52 6.22
CA LEU A 610 24.03 -10.31 6.60
C LEU A 610 24.07 -11.68 5.89
N MET A 611 22.93 -12.36 5.77
CA MET A 611 22.81 -13.64 5.06
C MET A 611 23.14 -13.51 3.57
N ILE A 612 22.56 -12.52 2.90
CA ILE A 612 22.88 -12.20 1.49
C ILE A 612 24.36 -11.85 1.37
N GLY A 613 24.86 -11.06 2.31
CA GLY A 613 26.25 -10.64 2.41
C GLY A 613 27.24 -11.79 2.45
N ILE A 614 26.99 -12.78 3.32
CA ILE A 614 27.80 -13.99 3.47
C ILE A 614 27.83 -14.81 2.17
N VAL A 615 26.68 -14.99 1.52
CA VAL A 615 26.62 -15.75 0.26
C VAL A 615 27.40 -15.02 -0.85
N CYS A 616 27.24 -13.71 -0.95
CA CYS A 616 27.96 -12.88 -1.91
C CYS A 616 29.46 -12.82 -1.60
N SER A 617 29.86 -12.81 -0.33
CA SER A 617 31.26 -12.70 0.07
C SER A 617 31.98 -14.01 -0.24
N LEU A 618 31.33 -15.15 0.00
CA LEU A 618 31.83 -16.45 -0.39
C LEU A 618 32.05 -16.55 -1.91
N PHE A 619 31.08 -16.07 -2.70
CA PHE A 619 31.17 -16.05 -4.15
C PHE A 619 32.34 -15.19 -4.65
N THR A 620 32.43 -13.95 -4.18
CA THR A 620 33.49 -13.00 -4.57
C THR A 620 34.88 -13.47 -4.13
N ALA A 621 35.02 -13.95 -2.89
CA ALA A 621 36.31 -14.41 -2.35
C ALA A 621 36.80 -15.72 -2.98
N ILE A 622 35.93 -16.61 -3.46
CA ILE A 622 36.35 -17.92 -3.98
C ILE A 622 36.41 -17.95 -5.51
N VAL A 623 35.49 -17.27 -6.18
CA VAL A 623 35.38 -17.31 -7.65
C VAL A 623 36.07 -16.11 -8.26
N MET A 624 35.77 -14.90 -7.78
CA MET A 624 36.23 -13.67 -8.44
C MET A 624 37.72 -13.41 -8.24
N THR A 625 38.20 -13.44 -7.00
CA THR A 625 39.63 -13.24 -6.71
C THR A 625 40.48 -14.36 -7.31
N ARG A 626 39.98 -15.61 -7.33
CA ARG A 626 40.68 -16.73 -7.93
C ARG A 626 40.84 -16.56 -9.44
N VAL A 627 39.78 -16.13 -10.14
CA VAL A 627 39.86 -15.82 -11.58
C VAL A 627 40.85 -14.68 -11.82
N PHE A 628 40.81 -13.64 -11.00
CA PHE A 628 41.76 -12.53 -11.11
C PHE A 628 43.21 -13.00 -10.98
N PHE A 629 43.53 -13.83 -9.98
CA PHE A 629 44.87 -14.37 -9.80
C PHE A 629 45.27 -15.34 -10.93
N GLU A 630 44.39 -16.26 -11.34
CA GLU A 630 44.67 -17.21 -12.42
C GLU A 630 44.96 -16.49 -13.75
N VAL A 631 44.19 -15.45 -14.09
CA VAL A 631 44.40 -14.62 -15.29
C VAL A 631 45.68 -13.78 -15.17
N SER A 632 45.94 -13.21 -13.99
CA SER A 632 47.13 -12.39 -13.76
C SER A 632 48.42 -13.22 -13.84
N VAL A 633 48.42 -14.45 -13.32
CA VAL A 633 49.57 -15.38 -13.42
C VAL A 633 49.86 -15.75 -14.88
N ASP A 634 48.83 -15.95 -15.69
CA ASP A 634 48.98 -16.34 -17.09
C ASP A 634 49.48 -15.19 -17.98
N ASN A 635 49.12 -13.95 -17.67
CA ASN A 635 49.47 -12.78 -18.48
C ASN A 635 50.74 -12.06 -18.01
N LYS A 636 50.91 -11.85 -16.69
CA LYS A 636 52.00 -11.06 -16.09
C LYS A 636 52.32 -11.53 -14.65
N PRO A 637 53.06 -12.64 -14.47
CA PRO A 637 53.33 -13.20 -13.13
C PRO A 637 54.18 -12.29 -12.23
N GLU A 638 55.03 -11.43 -12.80
CA GLU A 638 55.87 -10.48 -12.05
C GLU A 638 55.08 -9.37 -11.34
N PHE A 639 53.82 -9.16 -11.74
CA PHE A 639 52.95 -8.15 -11.14
C PHE A 639 52.29 -8.60 -9.86
N ILE A 640 52.32 -9.89 -9.52
CA ILE A 640 51.60 -10.41 -8.35
C ILE A 640 52.49 -10.39 -7.12
N LYS A 641 52.14 -9.53 -6.16
CA LYS A 641 52.69 -9.44 -4.82
C LYS A 641 51.58 -9.72 -3.81
N PHE A 642 51.92 -10.49 -2.78
CA PHE A 642 51.04 -10.84 -1.64
C PHE A 642 51.52 -10.17 -0.34
N GLY A 643 52.16 -8.99 -0.45
CA GLY A 643 52.81 -8.29 0.65
C GLY A 643 54.31 -8.49 0.73
#